data_AF-A0A0E9MY31-F1
#
_entry.id   AF-A0A0E9MY31-F1
#
_cell.length_a   1.000
_cell.length_b   1.000
_cell.length_c   1.000
_cell.angle_alpha   90.00
_cell.angle_beta   90.00
_cell.angle_gamma   90.00
#
_symmetry.space_group_name_H-M   'P 1'
#
loop_
_entity.id
_entity.type
_entity.pdbx_description
1 polymer ?
#
loop_
_entity_poly.entity_id
_entity_poly.type
_entity_poly.pdbx_seq_one_letter_code
_entity_poly.pdbx_strand_id
1 'polypeptide(L)'
;MLFYTMDNMNQNRHFIMFLLLAMLSFSCKHHPVPNQEMVDLLKNWEKYYDSPKNIFAARAIVKSCDSLLDASADRERIDSALNKKANALLQLGEEQKAIKIFEELLEKISPIDADRRLAVMKDLAVSYLRLGERTNCIRNHSAESCIFPISGTGVHQDKTGSQKAIEIFQRILAANPGDPEAKWLLNIAYMTTGGWPGQVPPQFLLPVSNDDSTGVVKPFADIAANLGLNYKCMAGGCIVEDFDGDDYFDIVISSWDPSERMHYYRNNADGTFTERSDSSGLENLTGGLHMMQIDYNNDGHKDIFVLRGGWMGEFGEAPNSLLKNNGNGTFTDVTKESGLLSFHPTQTATWADFDNDGWLDVFIGNETSPGGKVHPSELYRNNRNGTFTEIAAKAGCAVTAFVKGVTSGDYNNDGRTDIFISTLNGNKILLKNNTPQNGAVQFTDVSKEAGFANNRIRTFPTWFWDYDNDGWPDILVCGYEFTESLSYYAGAEAMNLPVNNAGKVFLFHNKQDGTFEEATAKVGLNKVAFAMGANFGDIDNDGYLDFYLGTGNPQVKSAIPNKLFKNVGGKKFMDITTAARVGNLQKGHAVSFADMDNDGDEDIYIKMGGAYTGDAYENAFYLNPGQNSNHSLTLMLTGTVSNKAAIGAKIKVTFKEADSLRSVYREVNTGGSFGSNPIRQHIGVGSAATIDKVEITWPVTGKTQVYKDLPVDTCVRITEGDTGLVKYKLERLDFPGENPHSSHKHHL
;
A
#
# COMPACT_ATOMS: atom_id res chain seq x y z
N MET A 1 39.55 -23.38 -77.24
CA MET A 1 38.28 -22.83 -76.71
C MET A 1 38.13 -23.31 -75.27
N LEU A 2 38.77 -22.61 -74.33
CA LEU A 2 38.89 -23.01 -72.92
C LEU A 2 38.66 -21.78 -72.02
N PHE A 3 37.80 -20.84 -72.47
CA PHE A 3 37.62 -19.53 -71.83
C PHE A 3 36.15 -19.10 -71.73
N TYR A 4 35.19 -20.03 -71.70
CA TYR A 4 33.76 -19.67 -71.66
C TYR A 4 32.90 -20.36 -70.59
N THR A 5 33.50 -21.09 -69.64
CA THR A 5 32.72 -21.83 -68.63
C THR A 5 33.10 -21.55 -67.17
N MET A 6 34.01 -20.61 -66.89
CA MET A 6 34.36 -20.25 -65.50
C MET A 6 33.77 -18.92 -64.98
N ASP A 7 33.28 -18.03 -65.85
CA ASP A 7 32.69 -16.74 -65.38
C ASP A 7 31.25 -16.87 -64.86
N ASN A 8 30.45 -17.81 -65.39
CA ASN A 8 29.05 -17.97 -64.95
C ASN A 8 28.90 -18.65 -63.58
N MET A 9 29.93 -19.36 -63.09
CA MET A 9 29.88 -19.97 -61.76
C MET A 9 30.27 -18.98 -60.64
N ASN A 10 31.14 -18.00 -60.93
CA ASN A 10 31.52 -16.98 -59.94
C ASN A 10 30.46 -15.88 -59.79
N GLN A 11 29.80 -15.47 -60.88
CA GLN A 11 28.67 -14.53 -60.79
C GLN A 11 27.48 -15.13 -60.03
N ASN A 12 27.16 -16.41 -60.23
CA ASN A 12 26.08 -17.07 -59.47
C ASN A 12 26.44 -17.26 -57.99
N ARG A 13 27.71 -17.51 -57.64
CA ARG A 13 28.12 -17.56 -56.23
C ARG A 13 28.01 -16.19 -55.54
N HIS A 14 28.38 -15.11 -56.23
CA HIS A 14 28.26 -13.76 -55.66
C HIS A 14 26.80 -13.33 -55.57
N PHE A 15 25.96 -13.70 -56.55
CA PHE A 15 24.53 -13.39 -56.54
C PHE A 15 23.77 -14.19 -55.47
N ILE A 16 24.10 -15.48 -55.28
CA ILE A 16 23.53 -16.32 -54.21
C ILE A 16 24.03 -15.87 -52.82
N MET A 17 25.29 -15.45 -52.70
CA MET A 17 25.82 -14.90 -51.44
C MET A 17 25.22 -13.52 -51.13
N PHE A 18 24.96 -12.69 -52.15
CA PHE A 18 24.21 -11.43 -51.99
C PHE A 18 22.74 -11.67 -51.66
N LEU A 19 22.09 -12.70 -52.23
CA LEU A 19 20.72 -13.08 -51.86
C LEU A 19 20.63 -13.69 -50.46
N LEU A 20 21.63 -14.45 -50.01
CA LEU A 20 21.71 -14.95 -48.64
C LEU A 20 22.00 -13.83 -47.63
N LEU A 21 22.89 -12.88 -47.95
CA LEU A 21 23.08 -11.67 -47.13
C LEU A 21 21.86 -10.73 -47.17
N ALA A 22 21.18 -10.61 -48.31
CA ALA A 22 19.96 -9.82 -48.44
C ALA A 22 18.78 -10.47 -47.70
N MET A 23 18.65 -11.81 -47.73
CA MET A 23 17.66 -12.54 -46.94
C MET A 23 17.97 -12.55 -45.44
N LEU A 24 19.26 -12.48 -45.05
CA LEU A 24 19.66 -12.24 -43.65
C LEU A 24 19.38 -10.79 -43.20
N SER A 25 19.43 -9.80 -44.11
CA SER A 25 19.07 -8.41 -43.80
C SER A 25 17.57 -8.09 -43.85
N PHE A 26 16.73 -9.01 -44.36
CA PHE A 26 15.27 -8.87 -44.37
C PHE A 26 14.54 -9.74 -43.32
N SER A 27 15.29 -10.42 -42.44
CA SER A 27 14.72 -11.16 -41.30
C SER A 27 14.93 -10.48 -39.93
N CYS A 28 15.57 -9.31 -39.87
CA CYS A 28 15.41 -8.42 -38.72
C CYS A 28 14.10 -7.64 -38.88
N LYS A 29 12.95 -8.35 -38.86
CA LYS A 29 11.74 -7.70 -38.35
C LYS A 29 12.14 -7.24 -36.96
N HIS A 30 12.26 -5.94 -36.72
CA HIS A 30 12.34 -5.39 -35.36
C HIS A 30 11.23 -6.08 -34.59
N HIS A 31 11.58 -7.07 -33.77
CA HIS A 31 10.65 -7.55 -32.78
C HIS A 31 10.51 -6.36 -31.85
N PRO A 32 9.32 -5.76 -31.73
CA PRO A 32 9.14 -4.69 -30.79
C PRO A 32 9.64 -5.21 -29.44
N VAL A 33 10.54 -4.46 -28.81
CA VAL A 33 11.00 -4.79 -27.46
C VAL A 33 9.73 -4.89 -26.61
N PRO A 34 9.51 -5.99 -25.86
CA PRO A 34 8.34 -6.12 -25.01
C PRO A 34 8.18 -4.86 -24.16
N ASN A 35 6.93 -4.40 -23.98
CA ASN A 35 6.58 -3.26 -23.14
C ASN A 35 7.02 -1.87 -23.66
N GLN A 36 7.72 -1.78 -24.81
CA GLN A 36 8.32 -0.54 -25.29
C GLN A 36 7.31 0.61 -25.47
N GLU A 37 6.10 0.32 -25.95
CA GLU A 37 5.07 1.35 -26.11
C GLU A 37 4.70 2.00 -24.77
N MET A 38 4.49 1.18 -23.73
CA MET A 38 4.20 1.69 -22.39
C MET A 38 5.39 2.45 -21.81
N VAL A 39 6.61 1.94 -21.99
CA VAL A 39 7.85 2.63 -21.58
C VAL A 39 7.94 4.02 -22.22
N ASP A 40 7.61 4.15 -23.51
CA ASP A 40 7.63 5.44 -24.21
C ASP A 40 6.56 6.41 -23.69
N LEU A 41 5.36 5.90 -23.38
CA LEU A 41 4.30 6.70 -22.75
C LEU A 41 4.73 7.23 -21.39
N LEU A 42 5.30 6.38 -20.53
CA LEU A 42 5.76 6.75 -19.19
C LEU A 42 6.90 7.77 -19.25
N LYS A 43 7.87 7.61 -20.16
CA LYS A 43 8.95 8.59 -20.40
C LYS A 43 8.43 9.94 -20.89
N ASN A 44 7.34 9.96 -21.64
CA ASN A 44 6.73 11.21 -22.06
C ASN A 44 5.97 11.89 -20.92
N TRP A 45 5.30 11.11 -20.08
CA TRP A 45 4.67 11.62 -18.86
C TRP A 45 5.69 12.21 -17.88
N GLU A 46 6.83 11.55 -17.64
CA GLU A 46 7.93 12.05 -16.79
C GLU A 46 8.36 13.48 -17.17
N LYS A 47 8.51 13.75 -18.47
CA LYS A 47 8.88 15.10 -18.96
C LYS A 47 7.84 16.16 -18.62
N TYR A 48 6.56 15.79 -18.68
CA TYR A 48 5.45 16.68 -18.35
C TYR A 48 5.32 16.88 -16.83
N TYR A 49 5.64 15.86 -16.05
CA TYR A 49 5.70 15.91 -14.59
C TYR A 49 6.78 16.89 -14.07
N ASP A 50 7.95 16.97 -14.71
CA ASP A 50 9.09 17.85 -14.31
C ASP A 50 8.81 19.34 -14.62
N SER A 51 7.87 19.92 -13.88
CA SER A 51 7.41 21.31 -14.02
C SER A 51 7.43 22.02 -12.67
N PRO A 52 7.89 23.28 -12.58
CA PRO A 52 7.87 24.04 -11.31
C PRO A 52 6.46 24.39 -10.81
N LYS A 53 5.43 24.13 -11.64
CA LYS A 53 4.01 24.21 -11.25
C LYS A 53 3.52 22.95 -10.53
N ASN A 54 4.16 21.81 -10.76
CA ASN A 54 3.87 20.58 -10.05
C ASN A 54 4.51 20.64 -8.66
N ILE A 55 3.67 20.59 -7.62
CA ILE A 55 4.11 20.69 -6.23
C ILE A 55 4.94 19.49 -5.75
N PHE A 56 4.95 18.40 -6.52
CA PHE A 56 5.74 17.20 -6.23
C PHE A 56 7.10 17.21 -6.96
N ALA A 57 7.27 18.07 -7.98
CA ALA A 57 8.53 18.22 -8.72
C ALA A 57 9.51 19.19 -8.02
N ALA A 58 9.96 18.82 -6.81
CA ALA A 58 10.82 19.67 -5.97
C ALA A 58 12.10 20.14 -6.69
N ARG A 59 12.67 19.32 -7.58
CA ARG A 59 13.84 19.69 -8.41
C ARG A 59 13.54 20.85 -9.36
N ALA A 60 12.41 20.83 -10.04
CA ALA A 60 11.98 21.92 -10.92
C ALA A 60 11.71 23.20 -10.12
N ILE A 61 11.13 23.07 -8.91
CA ILE A 61 10.89 24.19 -8.01
C ILE A 61 12.21 24.88 -7.61
N VAL A 62 13.24 24.12 -7.22
CA VAL A 62 14.56 24.69 -6.86
C VAL A 62 15.15 25.47 -8.04
N LYS A 63 15.17 24.89 -9.25
CA LYS A 63 15.67 25.57 -10.47
C LYS A 63 14.92 26.88 -10.75
N SER A 64 13.60 26.88 -10.57
CA SER A 64 12.78 28.09 -10.74
C SER A 64 13.06 29.15 -9.68
N CYS A 65 13.31 28.75 -8.42
CA CYS A 65 13.71 29.67 -7.37
C CYS A 65 15.08 30.27 -7.62
N ASP A 66 16.05 29.48 -8.07
CA ASP A 66 17.39 29.98 -8.43
C ASP A 66 17.32 31.06 -9.51
N SER A 67 16.56 30.80 -10.57
CA SER A 67 16.35 31.77 -11.66
C SER A 67 15.70 33.08 -11.16
N LEU A 68 14.81 33.01 -10.18
CA LEU A 68 14.15 34.19 -9.60
C LEU A 68 15.13 34.98 -8.71
N LEU A 69 15.94 34.28 -7.90
CA LEU A 69 16.92 34.90 -7.03
C LEU A 69 18.01 35.64 -7.81
N ASP A 70 18.41 35.13 -8.98
CA ASP A 70 19.36 35.80 -9.86
C ASP A 70 18.78 37.04 -10.56
N ALA A 71 17.47 37.07 -10.79
CA ALA A 71 16.79 38.10 -11.58
C ALA A 71 16.12 39.22 -10.76
N SER A 72 15.86 38.99 -9.46
CA SER A 72 15.09 39.92 -8.63
C SER A 72 15.97 40.74 -7.70
N ALA A 73 15.73 42.06 -7.64
CA ALA A 73 16.28 42.95 -6.60
C ALA A 73 15.27 43.24 -5.47
N ASP A 74 14.03 42.76 -5.60
CA ASP A 74 12.96 42.95 -4.61
C ASP A 74 13.14 42.00 -3.42
N ARG A 75 13.31 42.57 -2.23
CA ARG A 75 13.60 41.85 -0.99
C ARG A 75 12.48 40.89 -0.59
N GLU A 76 11.21 41.26 -0.74
CA GLU A 76 10.10 40.39 -0.35
C GLU A 76 10.02 39.16 -1.27
N ARG A 77 10.26 39.36 -2.56
CA ARG A 77 10.34 38.27 -3.54
C ARG A 77 11.51 37.34 -3.28
N ILE A 78 12.67 37.90 -2.93
CA ILE A 78 13.87 37.13 -2.56
C ILE A 78 13.57 36.26 -1.33
N ASP A 79 13.04 36.84 -0.26
CA ASP A 79 12.74 36.11 0.97
C ASP A 79 11.72 34.98 0.73
N SER A 80 10.66 35.24 -0.04
CA SER A 80 9.66 34.24 -0.41
C SER A 80 10.27 33.11 -1.24
N ALA A 81 11.12 33.45 -2.22
CA ALA A 81 11.82 32.47 -3.05
C ALA A 81 12.82 31.63 -2.23
N LEU A 82 13.54 32.23 -1.29
CA LEU A 82 14.43 31.52 -0.37
C LEU A 82 13.64 30.52 0.50
N ASN A 83 12.50 30.94 1.07
CA ASN A 83 11.67 30.06 1.89
C ASN A 83 11.13 28.88 1.07
N LYS A 84 10.63 29.15 -0.15
CA LYS A 84 10.17 28.10 -1.08
C LYS A 84 11.30 27.15 -1.48
N LYS A 85 12.49 27.70 -1.77
CA LYS A 85 13.69 26.93 -2.10
C LYS A 85 14.13 26.03 -0.94
N ALA A 86 14.18 26.54 0.29
CA ALA A 86 14.56 25.77 1.47
C ALA A 86 13.62 24.58 1.70
N ASN A 87 12.31 24.79 1.59
CA ASN A 87 11.31 23.72 1.66
C ASN A 87 11.48 22.69 0.55
N ALA A 88 11.70 23.11 -0.71
CA ALA A 88 11.94 22.18 -1.82
C ALA A 88 13.27 21.42 -1.68
N LEU A 89 14.31 22.04 -1.11
CA LEU A 89 15.58 21.35 -0.79
C LEU A 89 15.38 20.29 0.29
N LEU A 90 14.58 20.59 1.31
CA LEU A 90 14.20 19.60 2.33
C LEU A 90 13.43 18.43 1.71
N GLN A 91 12.49 18.69 0.80
CA GLN A 91 11.79 17.67 0.02
C GLN A 91 12.73 16.84 -0.86
N LEU A 92 13.87 17.37 -1.30
CA LEU A 92 14.88 16.61 -2.05
C LEU A 92 15.82 15.79 -1.15
N GLY A 93 15.71 15.91 0.18
CA GLY A 93 16.67 15.32 1.12
C GLY A 93 18.02 16.04 1.13
N GLU A 94 18.02 17.34 0.82
CA GLU A 94 19.20 18.21 0.90
C GLU A 94 19.15 19.05 2.19
N GLU A 95 19.05 18.39 3.35
CA GLU A 95 18.72 19.02 4.63
C GLU A 95 19.73 20.10 5.02
N GLN A 96 21.04 19.90 4.80
CA GLN A 96 22.06 20.91 5.13
C GLN A 96 21.90 22.21 4.33
N LYS A 97 21.49 22.12 3.06
CA LYS A 97 21.27 23.31 2.23
C LYS A 97 20.01 24.06 2.68
N ALA A 98 18.96 23.33 3.04
CA ALA A 98 17.74 23.90 3.59
C ALA A 98 18.01 24.62 4.92
N ILE A 99 18.72 23.96 5.86
CA ILE A 99 19.11 24.51 7.17
C ILE A 99 19.83 25.86 7.00
N LYS A 100 20.84 25.93 6.13
CA LYS A 100 21.60 27.16 5.90
C LYS A 100 20.68 28.32 5.47
N ILE A 101 19.73 28.08 4.56
CA ILE A 101 18.81 29.12 4.10
C ILE A 101 17.86 29.54 5.23
N PHE A 102 17.34 28.61 6.02
CA PHE A 102 16.46 28.93 7.14
C PHE A 102 17.18 29.72 8.24
N GLU A 103 18.45 29.41 8.53
CA GLU A 103 19.28 30.20 9.44
C GLU A 103 19.48 31.63 8.93
N GLU A 104 19.84 31.79 7.66
CA GLU A 104 20.00 33.11 7.03
C GLU A 104 18.68 33.92 7.03
N LEU A 105 17.54 33.27 6.81
CA LEU A 105 16.22 33.90 6.89
C LEU A 105 15.92 34.35 8.33
N LEU A 106 16.20 33.51 9.32
CA LEU A 106 15.93 33.81 10.73
C LEU A 106 16.78 34.98 11.25
N GLU A 107 18.00 35.15 10.74
CA GLU A 107 18.84 36.32 11.05
C GLU A 107 18.29 37.62 10.45
N LYS A 108 17.64 37.54 9.27
CA LYS A 108 17.09 38.70 8.55
C LYS A 108 15.71 39.13 9.04
N ILE A 109 14.92 38.22 9.62
CA ILE A 109 13.58 38.53 10.11
C ILE A 109 13.67 39.34 11.41
N SER A 110 13.00 40.50 11.40
CA SER A 110 12.92 41.40 12.55
C SER A 110 12.47 40.67 13.83
N PRO A 111 13.12 40.90 14.99
CA PRO A 111 12.67 40.35 16.27
C PRO A 111 11.22 40.69 16.64
N ILE A 112 10.64 41.75 16.07
CA ILE A 112 9.25 42.18 16.31
C ILE A 112 8.26 41.30 15.53
N ASP A 113 8.69 40.68 14.42
CA ASP A 113 7.86 39.78 13.60
C ASP A 113 7.88 38.36 14.18
N ALA A 114 7.25 38.21 15.35
CA ALA A 114 7.29 36.98 16.14
C ALA A 114 6.69 35.78 15.39
N ASP A 115 5.61 35.99 14.64
CA ASP A 115 4.90 34.91 13.94
C ASP A 115 5.74 34.34 12.80
N ARG A 116 6.34 35.21 11.97
CA ARG A 116 7.21 34.76 10.87
C ARG A 116 8.49 34.10 11.39
N ARG A 117 9.07 34.63 12.48
CA ARG A 117 10.21 33.97 13.16
C ARG A 117 9.84 32.59 13.66
N LEU A 118 8.68 32.45 14.29
CA LEU A 118 8.21 31.17 14.82
C LEU A 118 8.00 30.14 13.70
N ALA A 119 7.41 30.54 12.58
CA ALA A 119 7.24 29.68 11.42
C ALA A 119 8.58 29.15 10.88
N VAL A 120 9.56 30.05 10.65
CA VAL A 120 10.90 29.65 10.19
C VAL A 120 11.64 28.79 11.22
N MET A 121 11.46 29.06 12.52
CA MET A 121 12.04 28.23 13.57
C MET A 121 11.47 26.80 13.57
N LYS A 122 10.17 26.63 13.29
CA LYS A 122 9.56 25.29 13.15
C LYS A 122 10.16 24.53 11.97
N ASP A 123 10.25 25.16 10.81
CA ASP A 123 10.84 24.54 9.62
C ASP A 123 12.33 24.20 9.82
N LEU A 124 13.07 25.08 10.50
CA LEU A 124 14.47 24.83 10.86
C LEU A 124 14.62 23.65 11.83
N ALA A 125 13.78 23.57 12.88
CA ALA A 125 13.80 22.47 13.83
C ALA A 125 13.50 21.12 13.16
N VAL A 126 12.48 21.08 12.28
CA VAL A 126 12.15 19.90 11.47
C VAL A 126 13.31 19.54 10.54
N SER A 127 13.96 20.52 9.91
CA SER A 127 15.12 20.28 9.03
C SER A 127 16.28 19.60 9.78
N TYR A 128 16.54 20.04 11.02
CA TYR A 128 17.54 19.40 11.89
C TYR A 128 17.14 17.99 12.35
N LEU A 129 15.85 17.76 12.62
CA LEU A 129 15.35 16.42 12.95
C LEU A 129 15.51 15.47 11.76
N ARG A 130 15.10 15.90 10.56
CA ARG A 130 15.28 15.15 9.31
C ARG A 130 16.75 14.90 8.97
N LEU A 131 17.65 15.83 9.28
CA LEU A 131 19.10 15.61 9.18
C LEU A 131 19.57 14.46 10.09
N GLY A 132 19.05 14.40 11.32
CA GLY A 132 19.28 13.29 12.25
C GLY A 132 18.80 11.97 11.67
N GLU A 133 17.56 11.93 11.17
CA GLU A 133 16.97 10.73 10.54
C GLU A 133 17.74 10.29 9.29
N ARG A 134 18.14 11.21 8.40
CA ARG A 134 18.95 10.91 7.22
C ARG A 134 20.28 10.24 7.58
N THR A 135 20.90 10.71 8.65
CA THR A 135 22.21 10.20 9.07
C THR A 135 22.09 8.85 9.76
N ASN A 136 21.04 8.66 10.58
CA ASN A 136 20.93 7.50 11.45
C ASN A 136 19.92 6.46 10.93
N CYS A 137 18.68 6.85 10.60
CA CYS A 137 17.69 5.91 10.09
C CYS A 137 17.90 5.50 8.62
N ILE A 138 18.56 6.33 7.79
CA ILE A 138 18.80 6.00 6.37
C ILE A 138 20.22 5.49 6.11
N ARG A 139 21.25 6.25 6.50
CA ARG A 139 22.65 5.86 6.19
C ARG A 139 23.20 4.79 7.12
N ASN A 140 22.77 4.79 8.38
CA ASN A 140 23.18 3.83 9.41
C ASN A 140 21.99 3.00 9.90
N HIS A 141 21.15 2.55 8.95
CA HIS A 141 19.90 1.86 9.22
C HIS A 141 20.08 0.59 10.07
N SER A 142 19.07 0.26 10.87
CA SER A 142 18.94 -0.94 11.69
C SER A 142 17.47 -1.34 11.78
N ALA A 143 17.17 -2.58 12.14
CA ALA A 143 15.79 -3.07 12.28
C ALA A 143 14.92 -2.26 13.28
N GLU A 144 15.54 -1.56 14.24
CA GLU A 144 14.83 -0.70 15.20
C GLU A 144 14.80 0.78 14.79
N SER A 145 15.38 1.13 13.64
CA SER A 145 15.47 2.51 13.16
C SER A 145 14.08 3.10 12.94
N CYS A 146 13.82 4.22 13.60
CA CYS A 146 12.58 4.97 13.48
C CYS A 146 11.31 4.19 13.92
N ILE A 147 11.45 3.11 14.71
CA ILE A 147 10.33 2.42 15.36
C ILE A 147 9.93 3.14 16.65
N PHE A 148 8.64 3.45 16.82
CA PHE A 148 8.11 4.18 17.97
C PHE A 148 7.66 3.26 19.12
N PRO A 149 8.01 3.59 20.39
CA PRO A 149 8.99 4.59 20.82
C PRO A 149 10.43 4.17 20.44
N ILE A 150 11.26 5.14 20.07
CA ILE A 150 12.64 4.86 19.64
C ILE A 150 13.47 4.41 20.84
N SER A 151 14.11 3.26 20.70
CA SER A 151 14.92 2.59 21.73
C SER A 151 16.00 1.72 21.07
N GLY A 152 16.84 1.07 21.89
CA GLY A 152 17.81 0.08 21.42
C GLY A 152 18.74 0.60 20.31
N THR A 153 18.85 -0.13 19.21
CA THR A 153 19.70 0.26 18.06
C THR A 153 19.09 1.39 17.22
N GLY A 154 17.83 1.76 17.45
CA GLY A 154 17.19 2.91 16.83
C GLY A 154 17.65 4.26 17.39
N VAL A 155 18.32 4.28 18.56
CA VAL A 155 18.90 5.51 19.13
C VAL A 155 20.05 6.00 18.22
N HIS A 156 19.98 7.28 17.85
CA HIS A 156 20.94 7.89 16.94
C HIS A 156 22.36 7.86 17.51
N GLN A 157 23.29 7.41 16.67
CA GLN A 157 24.73 7.47 16.93
C GLN A 157 25.23 8.91 16.72
N ASP A 158 24.88 9.53 15.59
CA ASP A 158 25.08 10.97 15.38
C ASP A 158 23.87 11.74 15.90
N LYS A 159 24.03 12.30 17.09
CA LYS A 159 22.97 13.04 17.80
C LYS A 159 22.90 14.52 17.39
N THR A 160 23.80 15.01 16.54
CA THR A 160 23.96 16.45 16.25
C THR A 160 22.66 17.07 15.72
N GLY A 161 22.02 16.42 14.74
CA GLY A 161 20.75 16.89 14.18
C GLY A 161 19.64 16.96 15.23
N SER A 162 19.43 15.86 15.96
CA SER A 162 18.40 15.80 17.01
C SER A 162 18.65 16.76 18.17
N GLN A 163 19.91 16.95 18.60
CA GLN A 163 20.27 17.91 19.66
C GLN A 163 19.96 19.35 19.24
N LYS A 164 20.28 19.72 17.99
CA LYS A 164 19.92 21.03 17.43
C LYS A 164 18.41 21.23 17.33
N ALA A 165 17.67 20.20 16.91
CA ALA A 165 16.21 20.25 16.92
C ALA A 165 15.65 20.46 18.34
N ILE A 166 16.17 19.75 19.34
CA ILE A 166 15.79 19.92 20.77
C ILE A 166 15.99 21.36 21.23
N GLU A 167 17.17 21.96 20.96
CA GLU A 167 17.47 23.35 21.33
C GLU A 167 16.42 24.33 20.78
N ILE A 168 16.01 24.14 19.52
CA ILE A 168 15.05 25.03 18.85
C ILE A 168 13.63 24.77 19.36
N PHE A 169 13.20 23.52 19.48
CA PHE A 169 11.87 23.18 20.01
C PHE A 169 11.68 23.67 21.45
N GLN A 170 12.71 23.62 22.29
CA GLN A 170 12.64 24.20 23.64
C GLN A 170 12.43 25.71 23.60
N ARG A 171 13.03 26.44 22.65
CA ARG A 171 12.79 27.88 22.48
C ARG A 171 11.37 28.16 21.98
N ILE A 172 10.88 27.36 21.05
CA ILE A 172 9.49 27.42 20.57
C ILE A 172 8.52 27.24 21.75
N LEU A 173 8.74 26.20 22.56
CA LEU A 173 7.88 25.88 23.70
C LEU A 173 8.05 26.84 24.89
N ALA A 174 9.17 27.56 24.98
CA ALA A 174 9.30 28.66 25.94
C ALA A 174 8.38 29.84 25.58
N ALA A 175 8.16 30.10 24.28
CA ALA A 175 7.25 31.13 23.80
C ALA A 175 5.79 30.66 23.75
N ASN A 176 5.55 29.39 23.37
CA ASN A 176 4.23 28.78 23.33
C ASN A 176 4.24 27.38 23.99
N PRO A 177 4.12 27.30 25.33
CA PRO A 177 4.14 26.03 26.06
C PRO A 177 2.99 25.08 25.73
N GLY A 178 1.96 25.53 25.00
CA GLY A 178 0.78 24.75 24.62
C GLY A 178 0.86 24.12 23.24
N ASP A 179 1.92 24.35 22.46
CA ASP A 179 2.03 23.88 21.07
C ASP A 179 2.13 22.34 20.99
N PRO A 180 1.10 21.63 20.47
CA PRO A 180 1.09 20.17 20.44
C PRO A 180 2.12 19.58 19.47
N GLU A 181 2.33 20.22 18.32
CA GLU A 181 3.27 19.79 17.28
C GLU A 181 4.71 19.85 17.80
N ALA A 182 5.07 20.97 18.45
CA ALA A 182 6.40 21.15 19.01
C ALA A 182 6.65 20.20 20.19
N LYS A 183 5.64 19.93 21.05
CA LYS A 183 5.79 18.92 22.12
C LYS A 183 5.99 17.52 21.57
N TRP A 184 5.20 17.13 20.57
CA TRP A 184 5.33 15.82 19.94
C TRP A 184 6.73 15.62 19.37
N LEU A 185 7.17 16.53 18.50
CA LEU A 185 8.48 16.44 17.84
C LEU A 185 9.65 16.58 18.83
N LEU A 186 9.50 17.36 19.91
CA LEU A 186 10.49 17.41 20.98
C LEU A 186 10.65 16.04 21.66
N ASN A 187 9.56 15.35 21.98
CA ASN A 187 9.61 14.02 22.62
C ASN A 187 10.25 13.00 21.67
N ILE A 188 9.90 13.00 20.38
CA ILE A 188 10.58 12.18 19.36
C ILE A 188 12.09 12.49 19.32
N ALA A 189 12.48 13.76 19.28
CA ALA A 189 13.89 14.14 19.28
C ALA A 189 14.63 13.65 20.55
N TYR A 190 14.00 13.67 21.72
CA TYR A 190 14.57 13.06 22.92
C TYR A 190 14.66 11.54 22.84
N MET A 191 13.70 10.85 22.21
CA MET A 191 13.79 9.40 21.98
C MET A 191 15.00 9.09 21.08
N THR A 192 15.17 9.83 19.98
CA THR A 192 16.32 9.64 19.07
C THR A 192 17.68 9.84 19.75
N THR A 193 17.77 10.63 20.81
CA THR A 193 19.03 10.87 21.54
C THR A 193 19.24 9.91 22.72
N GLY A 194 18.25 9.06 23.03
CA GLY A 194 18.21 8.20 24.22
C GLY A 194 17.93 8.98 25.52
N GLY A 195 17.46 10.22 25.41
CA GLY A 195 17.13 11.06 26.55
C GLY A 195 15.68 10.91 27.04
N TRP A 196 14.80 10.27 26.27
CA TRP A 196 13.41 10.05 26.67
C TRP A 196 13.26 8.86 27.65
N PRO A 197 12.36 8.94 28.64
CA PRO A 197 11.61 10.13 29.06
C PRO A 197 12.39 11.05 29.99
N GLY A 198 13.50 10.60 30.59
CA GLY A 198 14.12 11.20 31.77
C GLY A 198 14.76 12.59 31.57
N GLN A 199 15.12 12.98 30.35
CA GLN A 199 15.74 14.28 30.03
C GLN A 199 14.74 15.28 29.42
N VAL A 200 13.51 14.87 29.13
CA VAL A 200 12.48 15.79 28.67
C VAL A 200 12.08 16.70 29.83
N PRO A 201 12.07 18.04 29.66
CA PRO A 201 11.57 18.92 30.71
C PRO A 201 10.15 18.51 31.14
N PRO A 202 9.85 18.34 32.44
CA PRO A 202 8.59 17.74 32.89
C PRO A 202 7.32 18.38 32.33
N GLN A 203 7.32 19.70 32.11
CA GLN A 203 6.20 20.44 31.52
C GLN A 203 5.95 20.17 30.03
N PHE A 204 6.91 19.55 29.34
CA PHE A 204 6.87 19.22 27.91
C PHE A 204 6.84 17.71 27.65
N LEU A 205 7.00 16.87 28.68
CA LEU A 205 6.89 15.43 28.57
C LEU A 205 5.45 15.04 28.21
N LEU A 206 5.30 14.26 27.14
CA LEU A 206 4.01 13.70 26.75
C LEU A 206 3.79 12.32 27.39
N PRO A 207 2.57 12.01 27.86
CA PRO A 207 2.24 10.69 28.35
C PRO A 207 2.07 9.72 27.16
N VAL A 208 3.19 9.17 26.71
CA VAL A 208 3.20 8.10 25.70
C VAL A 208 3.24 6.77 26.43
N SER A 209 2.28 5.88 26.15
CA SER A 209 2.28 4.50 26.63
C SER A 209 3.48 3.75 26.05
N ASN A 210 4.37 3.25 26.92
CA ASN A 210 5.44 2.33 26.55
C ASN A 210 5.04 0.92 27.01
N ASP A 211 4.08 0.33 26.30
CA ASP A 211 3.33 -0.86 26.73
C ASP A 211 3.99 -2.19 26.35
N ASP A 212 5.30 -2.18 26.05
CA ASP A 212 6.10 -3.37 25.72
C ASP A 212 6.02 -4.48 26.80
N SER A 213 5.59 -4.14 28.02
CA SER A 213 5.44 -5.07 29.14
C SER A 213 4.05 -5.69 29.32
N THR A 214 3.07 -5.36 28.47
CA THR A 214 1.68 -5.78 28.69
C THR A 214 1.40 -7.25 28.35
N GLY A 215 2.30 -7.92 27.61
CA GLY A 215 2.15 -9.32 27.22
C GLY A 215 0.96 -9.60 26.29
N VAL A 216 0.39 -8.55 25.67
CA VAL A 216 -0.77 -8.64 24.77
C VAL A 216 -0.38 -9.21 23.40
N VAL A 217 0.85 -8.97 22.98
CA VAL A 217 1.45 -9.40 21.71
C VAL A 217 2.96 -9.53 21.92
N LYS A 218 3.61 -10.46 21.24
CA LYS A 218 5.06 -10.56 21.15
C LYS A 218 5.56 -9.61 20.05
N PRO A 219 6.68 -8.89 20.27
CA PRO A 219 7.18 -7.92 19.30
C PRO A 219 7.66 -8.60 18.02
N PHE A 220 7.30 -8.02 16.89
CA PHE A 220 7.75 -8.44 15.56
C PHE A 220 9.20 -7.98 15.33
N ALA A 221 9.90 -8.65 14.42
CA ALA A 221 11.24 -8.26 13.99
C ALA A 221 11.21 -7.78 12.54
N ASP A 222 11.78 -6.60 12.26
CA ASP A 222 12.01 -6.18 10.87
C ASP A 222 13.22 -6.90 10.28
N ILE A 223 12.98 -7.80 9.33
CA ILE A 223 14.00 -8.63 8.67
C ILE A 223 14.19 -8.28 7.19
N ALA A 224 13.61 -7.18 6.70
CA ALA A 224 13.67 -6.81 5.28
C ALA A 224 15.12 -6.71 4.77
N ALA A 225 16.01 -6.12 5.57
CA ALA A 225 17.42 -5.98 5.22
C ALA A 225 18.16 -7.33 5.18
N ASN A 226 17.79 -8.27 6.05
CA ASN A 226 18.38 -9.61 6.09
C ASN A 226 18.05 -10.42 4.83
N LEU A 227 16.88 -10.17 4.24
CA LEU A 227 16.38 -10.83 3.03
C LEU A 227 16.66 -10.06 1.74
N GLY A 228 17.20 -8.84 1.82
CA GLY A 228 17.41 -7.98 0.64
C GLY A 228 16.13 -7.38 0.06
N LEU A 229 15.08 -7.27 0.87
CA LEU A 229 13.76 -6.74 0.51
C LEU A 229 13.57 -5.26 0.93
N ASN A 230 14.57 -4.66 1.58
CA ASN A 230 14.53 -3.30 2.12
C ASN A 230 14.80 -2.20 1.07
N TYR A 231 14.34 -2.36 -0.17
CA TYR A 231 14.60 -1.36 -1.20
C TYR A 231 14.05 0.01 -0.80
N LYS A 232 14.91 1.03 -0.91
CA LYS A 232 14.57 2.40 -0.55
C LYS A 232 13.91 3.12 -1.72
N CYS A 233 12.62 3.46 -1.57
CA CYS A 233 11.86 4.15 -2.60
C CYS A 233 10.87 5.18 -2.03
N MET A 234 10.33 6.03 -2.90
CA MET A 234 9.19 6.92 -2.62
C MET A 234 7.88 6.13 -2.64
N ALA A 235 6.81 6.67 -2.04
CA ALA A 235 5.44 6.11 -1.95
C ALA A 235 5.02 5.22 -3.13
N GLY A 236 4.27 4.13 -2.93
CA GLY A 236 4.01 3.17 -4.01
C GLY A 236 3.22 1.92 -3.60
N GLY A 237 3.12 0.97 -4.52
CA GLY A 237 2.37 -0.27 -4.32
C GLY A 237 3.23 -1.46 -3.88
N CYS A 238 2.59 -2.50 -3.34
CA CYS A 238 3.20 -3.80 -3.04
C CYS A 238 2.15 -4.92 -3.19
N ILE A 239 2.52 -6.02 -3.83
CA ILE A 239 1.68 -7.22 -3.94
C ILE A 239 2.51 -8.45 -3.58
N VAL A 240 1.89 -9.38 -2.87
CA VAL A 240 2.46 -10.66 -2.46
C VAL A 240 1.63 -11.77 -3.10
N GLU A 241 2.24 -12.60 -3.92
CA GLU A 241 1.57 -13.67 -4.65
C GLU A 241 2.57 -14.69 -5.21
N ASP A 242 2.13 -15.91 -5.45
CA ASP A 242 2.88 -16.93 -6.20
C ASP A 242 2.78 -16.65 -7.71
N PHE A 243 3.74 -15.89 -8.25
CA PHE A 243 3.72 -15.46 -9.65
C PHE A 243 4.25 -16.53 -10.62
N ASP A 244 5.05 -17.48 -10.15
CA ASP A 244 5.66 -18.50 -11.00
C ASP A 244 5.08 -19.92 -10.82
N GLY A 245 4.15 -20.09 -9.87
CA GLY A 245 3.40 -21.31 -9.62
C GLY A 245 4.18 -22.37 -8.83
N ASP A 246 5.17 -21.96 -8.04
CA ASP A 246 6.00 -22.85 -7.22
C ASP A 246 5.52 -23.03 -5.77
N ASP A 247 4.37 -22.42 -5.43
CA ASP A 247 3.72 -22.37 -4.13
C ASP A 247 4.35 -21.45 -3.07
N TYR A 248 5.45 -20.77 -3.37
CA TYR A 248 6.07 -19.80 -2.48
C TYR A 248 5.73 -18.38 -2.91
N PHE A 249 5.43 -17.52 -1.94
CA PHE A 249 5.03 -16.16 -2.26
C PHE A 249 6.22 -15.29 -2.66
N ASP A 250 6.08 -14.65 -3.81
CA ASP A 250 6.97 -13.61 -4.28
C ASP A 250 6.45 -12.22 -3.92
N ILE A 251 7.29 -11.19 -4.11
CA ILE A 251 6.94 -9.80 -3.83
C ILE A 251 7.20 -8.94 -5.07
N VAL A 252 6.21 -8.13 -5.47
CA VAL A 252 6.42 -7.05 -6.45
C VAL A 252 6.14 -5.71 -5.80
N ILE A 253 7.04 -4.73 -6.00
CA ILE A 253 6.85 -3.35 -5.53
C ILE A 253 6.92 -2.35 -6.70
N SER A 254 6.22 -1.23 -6.53
CA SER A 254 6.33 -0.05 -7.40
C SER A 254 6.61 1.20 -6.57
N SER A 255 6.91 2.29 -7.28
CA SER A 255 7.03 3.63 -6.71
C SER A 255 6.24 4.59 -7.56
N TRP A 256 5.62 5.59 -6.94
CA TRP A 256 4.83 6.62 -7.59
C TRP A 256 5.68 7.65 -8.33
N ASP A 257 7.00 7.68 -8.08
CA ASP A 257 7.92 8.57 -8.78
C ASP A 257 8.01 8.15 -10.25
N PRO A 258 7.86 9.09 -11.21
CA PRO A 258 7.84 8.75 -12.64
C PRO A 258 9.15 8.12 -13.16
N SER A 259 10.25 8.23 -12.42
CA SER A 259 11.57 7.72 -12.80
C SER A 259 11.99 6.45 -12.04
N GLU A 260 11.31 6.10 -10.95
CA GLU A 260 11.62 4.92 -10.16
C GLU A 260 10.99 3.66 -10.77
N ARG A 261 11.83 2.63 -10.97
CA ARG A 261 11.45 1.33 -11.55
C ARG A 261 10.62 0.46 -10.60
N MET A 262 9.89 -0.48 -11.17
CA MET A 262 9.31 -1.61 -10.44
C MET A 262 10.39 -2.65 -10.06
N HIS A 263 10.14 -3.39 -8.98
CA HIS A 263 10.99 -4.50 -8.56
C HIS A 263 10.19 -5.77 -8.33
N TYR A 264 10.78 -6.91 -8.70
CA TYR A 264 10.22 -8.24 -8.48
C TYR A 264 11.23 -9.09 -7.72
N TYR A 265 10.85 -9.56 -6.52
CA TYR A 265 11.63 -10.42 -5.66
C TYR A 265 11.01 -11.80 -5.64
N ARG A 266 11.67 -12.75 -6.31
CA ARG A 266 11.26 -14.14 -6.35
C ARG A 266 11.71 -14.86 -5.09
N ASN A 267 10.83 -15.58 -4.42
CA ASN A 267 11.20 -16.48 -3.33
C ASN A 267 11.91 -17.71 -3.90
N ASN A 268 13.05 -18.08 -3.33
CA ASN A 268 13.84 -19.22 -3.81
C ASN A 268 13.44 -20.55 -3.16
N ALA A 269 12.42 -20.56 -2.30
CA ALA A 269 11.97 -21.72 -1.52
C ALA A 269 13.03 -22.29 -0.55
N ASP A 270 14.00 -21.47 -0.16
CA ASP A 270 15.13 -21.85 0.71
C ASP A 270 15.43 -20.80 1.80
N GLY A 271 14.47 -19.90 2.06
CA GLY A 271 14.64 -18.79 3.01
C GLY A 271 15.32 -17.55 2.42
N THR A 272 15.52 -17.50 1.09
CA THR A 272 16.14 -16.35 0.40
C THR A 272 15.31 -15.84 -0.78
N PHE A 273 15.59 -14.61 -1.22
CA PHE A 273 14.95 -13.97 -2.37
C PHE A 273 15.94 -13.59 -3.46
N THR A 274 15.49 -13.62 -4.72
CA THR A 274 16.25 -13.15 -5.90
C THR A 274 15.53 -11.99 -6.58
N GLU A 275 16.20 -10.86 -6.79
CA GLU A 275 15.66 -9.78 -7.63
C GLU A 275 15.63 -10.22 -9.11
N ARG A 276 14.45 -10.16 -9.74
CA ARG A 276 14.17 -10.59 -11.13
C ARG A 276 13.61 -9.48 -12.02
N SER A 277 13.70 -8.22 -11.60
CA SER A 277 13.09 -7.05 -12.26
C SER A 277 13.45 -6.94 -13.75
N ASP A 278 14.74 -7.05 -14.10
CA ASP A 278 15.22 -7.00 -15.49
C ASP A 278 14.72 -8.21 -16.30
N SER A 279 15.04 -9.43 -15.83
CA SER A 279 14.68 -10.67 -16.52
C SER A 279 13.18 -10.90 -16.69
N SER A 280 12.36 -10.29 -15.84
CA SER A 280 10.90 -10.38 -15.91
C SER A 280 10.26 -9.35 -16.84
N GLY A 281 11.00 -8.33 -17.29
CA GLY A 281 10.49 -7.24 -18.11
C GLY A 281 9.81 -6.11 -17.32
N LEU A 282 9.86 -6.15 -15.99
CA LEU A 282 9.25 -5.14 -15.11
C LEU A 282 10.16 -3.92 -14.86
N GLU A 283 11.47 -4.06 -14.95
CA GLU A 283 12.45 -3.01 -14.61
C GLU A 283 12.21 -1.67 -15.32
N ASN A 284 11.78 -1.68 -16.59
CA ASN A 284 11.63 -0.43 -17.35
C ASN A 284 10.26 0.23 -17.16
N LEU A 285 9.35 -0.38 -16.41
CA LEU A 285 8.07 0.20 -16.05
C LEU A 285 8.25 1.01 -14.76
N THR A 286 7.91 2.29 -14.83
CA THR A 286 8.10 3.25 -13.74
C THR A 286 6.77 3.81 -13.27
N GLY A 287 6.75 4.47 -12.11
CA GLY A 287 5.52 4.99 -11.54
C GLY A 287 4.58 3.87 -11.05
N GLY A 288 3.61 4.25 -10.22
CA GLY A 288 2.66 3.32 -9.60
C GLY A 288 2.48 3.63 -8.13
N LEU A 289 1.34 4.20 -7.76
CA LEU A 289 1.00 4.41 -6.34
C LEU A 289 0.33 3.16 -5.73
N HIS A 290 -0.29 2.32 -6.56
CA HIS A 290 -1.01 1.12 -6.16
C HIS A 290 -0.80 0.02 -7.20
N MET A 291 -0.72 -1.22 -6.72
CA MET A 291 -0.75 -2.42 -7.55
C MET A 291 -1.72 -3.45 -6.99
N MET A 292 -2.29 -4.27 -7.86
CA MET A 292 -3.10 -5.44 -7.51
C MET A 292 -2.69 -6.62 -8.40
N GLN A 293 -2.60 -7.82 -7.83
CA GLN A 293 -2.54 -9.05 -8.62
C GLN A 293 -3.95 -9.47 -9.06
N ILE A 294 -4.04 -10.13 -10.22
CA ILE A 294 -5.31 -10.56 -10.82
C ILE A 294 -5.08 -11.73 -11.79
N ASP A 295 -6.08 -12.54 -12.09
CA ASP A 295 -6.06 -13.46 -13.25
C ASP A 295 -7.12 -12.96 -14.24
N TYR A 296 -6.76 -11.97 -15.08
CA TYR A 296 -7.76 -11.21 -15.84
C TYR A 296 -8.32 -12.02 -17.02
N ASN A 297 -7.58 -13.04 -17.46
CA ASN A 297 -7.87 -13.82 -18.65
C ASN A 297 -8.24 -15.29 -18.35
N ASN A 298 -8.34 -15.66 -17.06
CA ASN A 298 -8.63 -17.01 -16.57
C ASN A 298 -7.62 -18.08 -17.05
N ASP A 299 -6.38 -17.70 -17.38
CA ASP A 299 -5.34 -18.64 -17.79
C ASP A 299 -4.67 -19.35 -16.60
N GLY A 300 -4.86 -18.83 -15.39
CA GLY A 300 -4.35 -19.40 -14.13
C GLY A 300 -3.05 -18.76 -13.66
N HIS A 301 -2.45 -17.87 -14.44
CA HIS A 301 -1.28 -17.09 -14.05
C HIS A 301 -1.72 -15.75 -13.47
N LYS A 302 -1.05 -15.31 -12.40
CA LYS A 302 -1.37 -14.04 -11.76
C LYS A 302 -0.68 -12.90 -12.51
N ASP A 303 -1.48 -12.06 -13.13
CA ASP A 303 -1.15 -10.82 -13.80
C ASP A 303 -1.07 -9.66 -12.79
N ILE A 304 -0.57 -8.51 -13.22
CA ILE A 304 -0.37 -7.32 -12.37
C ILE A 304 -1.08 -6.11 -12.98
N PHE A 305 -1.87 -5.40 -12.18
CA PHE A 305 -2.46 -4.12 -12.55
C PHE A 305 -1.83 -2.97 -11.75
N VAL A 306 -1.29 -1.97 -12.44
CA VAL A 306 -0.58 -0.82 -11.84
C VAL A 306 -1.36 0.47 -12.09
N LEU A 307 -1.65 1.20 -11.02
CA LEU A 307 -2.45 2.44 -11.05
C LEU A 307 -1.57 3.68 -10.84
N ARG A 308 -1.78 4.72 -11.66
CA ARG A 308 -0.92 5.91 -11.69
C ARG A 308 -1.68 7.24 -11.71
N GLY A 309 -0.96 8.30 -11.33
CA GLY A 309 -1.40 9.69 -11.49
C GLY A 309 -2.15 10.29 -10.31
N GLY A 310 -2.59 9.48 -9.35
CA GLY A 310 -3.28 9.97 -8.15
C GLY A 310 -2.52 11.08 -7.43
N TRP A 311 -3.25 12.05 -6.89
CA TRP A 311 -2.80 13.33 -6.29
C TRP A 311 -2.24 14.39 -7.24
N MET A 312 -1.85 14.04 -8.46
CA MET A 312 -1.03 14.93 -9.30
C MET A 312 -1.85 15.93 -10.13
N GLY A 313 -3.19 15.89 -10.06
CA GLY A 313 -4.07 16.82 -10.76
C GLY A 313 -3.82 16.84 -12.26
N GLU A 314 -3.56 18.01 -12.84
CA GLU A 314 -3.25 18.15 -14.27
C GLU A 314 -1.97 17.40 -14.70
N PHE A 315 -1.07 17.09 -13.76
CA PHE A 315 0.17 16.33 -13.99
C PHE A 315 -0.02 14.81 -13.83
N GLY A 316 -1.23 14.37 -13.47
CA GLY A 316 -1.58 12.97 -13.21
C GLY A 316 -2.09 12.18 -14.40
N GLU A 317 -2.01 12.73 -15.62
CA GLU A 317 -2.45 12.01 -16.85
C GLU A 317 -1.42 10.94 -17.26
N ALA A 318 -1.12 10.03 -16.34
CA ALA A 318 -0.25 8.88 -16.52
C ALA A 318 -1.09 7.65 -16.87
N PRO A 319 -0.64 6.80 -17.81
CA PRO A 319 -1.36 5.57 -18.11
C PRO A 319 -1.19 4.53 -16.99
N ASN A 320 -2.28 3.83 -16.67
CA ASN A 320 -2.23 2.58 -15.90
C ASN A 320 -1.54 1.48 -16.73
N SER A 321 -1.16 0.37 -16.09
CA SER A 321 -0.63 -0.80 -16.80
C SER A 321 -1.36 -2.09 -16.41
N LEU A 322 -1.79 -2.87 -17.39
CA LEU A 322 -2.14 -4.29 -17.22
C LEU A 322 -0.98 -5.13 -17.77
N LEU A 323 -0.32 -5.86 -16.87
CA LEU A 323 0.87 -6.65 -17.15
C LEU A 323 0.50 -8.13 -17.09
N LYS A 324 0.38 -8.74 -18.26
CA LYS A 324 0.08 -10.16 -18.40
C LYS A 324 1.27 -11.00 -17.96
N ASN A 325 1.04 -11.97 -17.09
CA ASN A 325 2.03 -12.99 -16.76
C ASN A 325 2.07 -14.05 -17.86
N ASN A 326 3.25 -14.27 -18.43
CA ASN A 326 3.44 -15.20 -19.55
C ASN A 326 3.59 -16.67 -19.10
N GLY A 327 3.56 -16.95 -17.79
CA GLY A 327 3.72 -18.30 -17.21
C GLY A 327 5.16 -18.83 -17.24
N ASN A 328 6.13 -17.95 -17.50
CA ASN A 328 7.56 -18.28 -17.60
C ASN A 328 8.46 -17.31 -16.81
N GLY A 329 7.88 -16.61 -15.83
CA GLY A 329 8.58 -15.60 -15.02
C GLY A 329 8.77 -14.24 -15.71
N THR A 330 8.08 -13.99 -16.83
CA THR A 330 8.10 -12.69 -17.54
C THR A 330 6.71 -12.09 -17.68
N PHE A 331 6.66 -10.76 -17.83
CA PHE A 331 5.42 -9.99 -17.95
C PHE A 331 5.38 -9.15 -19.24
N THR A 332 4.21 -9.13 -19.88
CA THR A 332 3.93 -8.34 -21.08
C THR A 332 2.86 -7.29 -20.79
N ASP A 333 3.14 -6.01 -21.05
CA ASP A 333 2.12 -4.96 -21.05
C ASP A 333 1.12 -5.20 -22.19
N VAL A 334 -0.14 -5.36 -21.81
CA VAL A 334 -1.28 -5.56 -22.73
C VAL A 334 -2.29 -4.43 -22.60
N THR A 335 -1.91 -3.30 -22.00
CA THR A 335 -2.83 -2.23 -21.59
C THR A 335 -3.64 -1.68 -22.76
N LYS A 336 -2.96 -1.36 -23.86
CA LYS A 336 -3.62 -0.82 -25.05
C LYS A 336 -4.41 -1.89 -25.80
N GLU A 337 -3.85 -3.07 -25.95
CA GLU A 337 -4.47 -4.18 -26.69
C GLU A 337 -5.72 -4.71 -25.99
N SER A 338 -5.72 -4.71 -24.67
CA SER A 338 -6.88 -5.06 -23.84
C SER A 338 -7.96 -3.98 -23.81
N GLY A 339 -7.68 -2.76 -24.27
CA GLY A 339 -8.62 -1.64 -24.23
C GLY A 339 -8.69 -0.91 -22.88
N LEU A 340 -7.74 -1.15 -21.97
CA LEU A 340 -7.64 -0.49 -20.66
C LEU A 340 -6.77 0.77 -20.65
N LEU A 341 -6.26 1.23 -21.80
CA LEU A 341 -5.47 2.46 -21.87
C LEU A 341 -6.35 3.67 -21.54
N SER A 342 -6.14 4.20 -20.34
CA SER A 342 -6.79 5.39 -19.78
C SER A 342 -5.72 6.33 -19.22
N PHE A 343 -5.99 7.64 -19.27
CA PHE A 343 -5.13 8.69 -18.74
C PHE A 343 -5.81 9.47 -17.61
N HIS A 344 -6.84 8.89 -16.98
CA HIS A 344 -7.46 9.48 -15.82
C HIS A 344 -6.55 9.28 -14.58
N PRO A 345 -6.24 10.35 -13.82
CA PRO A 345 -5.46 10.22 -12.58
C PRO A 345 -6.20 9.32 -11.59
N THR A 346 -5.52 8.27 -11.12
CA THR A 346 -6.11 7.29 -10.21
C THR A 346 -5.07 6.69 -9.26
N GLN A 347 -5.57 6.02 -8.23
CA GLN A 347 -4.79 5.27 -7.27
C GLN A 347 -5.58 4.09 -6.68
N THR A 348 -6.79 3.81 -7.18
CA THR A 348 -7.65 2.78 -6.60
C THR A 348 -8.54 2.16 -7.66
N ALA A 349 -8.71 0.84 -7.57
CA ALA A 349 -9.63 0.07 -8.37
C ALA A 349 -10.05 -1.17 -7.58
N THR A 350 -11.05 -1.89 -8.06
CA THR A 350 -11.41 -3.22 -7.56
C THR A 350 -11.74 -4.13 -8.74
N TRP A 351 -11.33 -5.40 -8.62
CA TRP A 351 -11.63 -6.45 -9.59
C TRP A 351 -12.72 -7.35 -9.03
N ALA A 352 -13.79 -7.55 -9.80
CA ALA A 352 -14.90 -8.43 -9.42
C ALA A 352 -15.68 -8.88 -10.65
N ASP A 353 -16.39 -9.99 -10.53
CA ASP A 353 -17.33 -10.46 -11.55
C ASP A 353 -18.70 -9.79 -11.30
N PHE A 354 -18.95 -8.63 -11.90
CA PHE A 354 -20.13 -7.81 -11.58
C PHE A 354 -21.42 -8.29 -12.25
N ASP A 355 -21.34 -9.11 -13.29
CA ASP A 355 -22.48 -9.75 -13.95
C ASP A 355 -22.58 -11.27 -13.72
N ASN A 356 -21.74 -11.83 -12.83
CA ASN A 356 -21.67 -13.24 -12.47
C ASN A 356 -21.50 -14.13 -13.70
N ASP A 357 -20.59 -13.76 -14.58
CA ASP A 357 -20.41 -14.32 -15.91
C ASP A 357 -19.19 -15.26 -16.02
N GLY A 358 -18.41 -15.36 -14.93
CA GLY A 358 -17.20 -16.15 -14.77
C GLY A 358 -15.91 -15.38 -15.03
N TRP A 359 -15.98 -14.09 -15.38
CA TRP A 359 -14.83 -13.27 -15.75
C TRP A 359 -14.77 -12.02 -14.89
N LEU A 360 -13.56 -11.63 -14.52
CA LEU A 360 -13.34 -10.46 -13.67
C LEU A 360 -13.37 -9.19 -14.53
N ASP A 361 -14.25 -8.27 -14.14
CA ASP A 361 -14.33 -6.88 -14.57
C ASP A 361 -13.46 -6.00 -13.66
N VAL A 362 -13.23 -4.75 -14.06
CA VAL A 362 -12.53 -3.77 -13.21
C VAL A 362 -13.27 -2.44 -13.12
N PHE A 363 -13.51 -1.99 -11.90
CA PHE A 363 -13.95 -0.63 -11.62
C PHE A 363 -12.75 0.21 -11.14
N ILE A 364 -12.54 1.37 -11.77
CA ILE A 364 -11.42 2.29 -11.45
C ILE A 364 -11.99 3.59 -10.90
N GLY A 365 -11.57 3.94 -9.68
CA GLY A 365 -11.93 5.20 -9.03
C GLY A 365 -11.01 6.33 -9.46
N ASN A 366 -11.54 7.29 -10.21
CA ASN A 366 -10.75 8.40 -10.78
C ASN A 366 -10.87 9.69 -9.97
N GLU A 367 -9.87 10.57 -10.11
CA GLU A 367 -9.78 11.80 -9.34
C GLU A 367 -10.25 13.04 -10.12
N THR A 368 -11.45 13.52 -9.80
CA THR A 368 -11.91 14.83 -10.26
C THR A 368 -11.66 15.89 -9.18
N SER A 369 -10.66 16.74 -9.42
CA SER A 369 -10.38 17.90 -8.57
C SER A 369 -11.38 19.05 -8.81
N PRO A 370 -11.83 19.78 -7.77
CA PRO A 370 -12.67 20.97 -7.95
C PRO A 370 -12.03 22.00 -8.88
N GLY A 371 -12.74 22.38 -9.94
CA GLY A 371 -12.26 23.35 -10.95
C GLY A 371 -11.22 22.81 -11.95
N GLY A 372 -10.84 21.54 -11.83
CA GLY A 372 -9.96 20.85 -12.78
C GLY A 372 -10.72 20.19 -13.94
N LYS A 373 -9.97 19.44 -14.76
CA LYS A 373 -10.56 18.55 -15.77
C LYS A 373 -11.39 17.46 -15.07
N VAL A 374 -12.49 17.07 -15.72
CA VAL A 374 -13.40 16.04 -15.20
C VAL A 374 -12.85 14.67 -15.56
N HIS A 375 -12.71 13.81 -14.56
CA HIS A 375 -12.26 12.43 -14.68
C HIS A 375 -13.29 11.51 -13.99
N PRO A 376 -14.34 11.08 -14.70
CA PRO A 376 -15.34 10.17 -14.14
C PRO A 376 -14.69 8.80 -13.86
N SER A 377 -15.19 8.09 -12.85
CA SER A 377 -14.79 6.70 -12.59
C SER A 377 -15.20 5.80 -13.76
N GLU A 378 -14.41 4.75 -14.00
CA GLU A 378 -14.54 3.87 -15.17
C GLU A 378 -14.90 2.45 -14.71
N LEU A 379 -15.66 1.73 -15.54
CA LEU A 379 -16.02 0.33 -15.32
C LEU A 379 -15.79 -0.39 -16.64
N TYR A 380 -14.87 -1.34 -16.63
CA TYR A 380 -14.47 -2.11 -17.78
C TYR A 380 -14.99 -3.54 -17.66
N ARG A 381 -15.93 -3.89 -18.52
CA ARG A 381 -16.47 -5.25 -18.62
C ARG A 381 -15.54 -6.13 -19.45
N ASN A 382 -15.22 -7.32 -18.97
CA ASN A 382 -14.38 -8.28 -19.64
C ASN A 382 -15.13 -8.93 -20.82
N ASN A 383 -14.54 -8.88 -22.02
CA ASN A 383 -15.12 -9.46 -23.23
C ASN A 383 -14.77 -10.95 -23.40
N ARG A 384 -14.10 -11.57 -22.42
CA ARG A 384 -13.71 -13.00 -22.38
C ARG A 384 -12.73 -13.43 -23.47
N ASN A 385 -11.98 -12.47 -24.00
CA ASN A 385 -11.01 -12.67 -25.08
C ASN A 385 -9.74 -11.85 -24.85
N GLY A 386 -9.49 -11.44 -23.61
CA GLY A 386 -8.38 -10.58 -23.22
C GLY A 386 -8.60 -9.09 -23.47
N THR A 387 -9.80 -8.67 -23.91
CA THR A 387 -10.17 -7.26 -24.10
C THR A 387 -11.30 -6.84 -23.19
N PHE A 388 -11.47 -5.53 -23.00
CA PHE A 388 -12.45 -4.91 -22.13
C PHE A 388 -13.27 -3.85 -22.87
N THR A 389 -14.48 -3.60 -22.37
CA THR A 389 -15.36 -2.51 -22.84
C THR A 389 -15.69 -1.58 -21.68
N GLU A 390 -15.37 -0.29 -21.81
CA GLU A 390 -15.80 0.74 -20.84
C GLU A 390 -17.32 0.92 -20.90
N ILE A 391 -18.00 0.82 -19.75
CA ILE A 391 -19.45 0.84 -19.63
C ILE A 391 -19.98 1.68 -18.44
N ALA A 392 -19.16 2.41 -17.68
CA ALA A 392 -19.57 3.03 -16.41
C ALA A 392 -20.79 3.93 -16.55
N ALA A 393 -20.84 4.75 -17.59
CA ALA A 393 -21.97 5.65 -17.83
C ALA A 393 -23.27 4.88 -18.11
N LYS A 394 -23.19 3.78 -18.87
CA LYS A 394 -24.34 2.92 -19.18
C LYS A 394 -24.78 2.10 -17.97
N ALA A 395 -23.82 1.68 -17.15
CA ALA A 395 -24.05 0.92 -15.93
C ALA A 395 -24.48 1.79 -14.74
N GLY A 396 -24.47 3.14 -14.87
CA GLY A 396 -24.91 4.04 -13.80
C GLY A 396 -23.88 4.25 -12.69
N CYS A 397 -22.60 3.97 -12.95
CA CYS A 397 -21.52 4.03 -11.97
C CYS A 397 -20.36 4.98 -12.35
N ALA A 398 -20.55 5.85 -13.36
CA ALA A 398 -19.58 6.90 -13.75
C ALA A 398 -19.48 8.04 -12.71
N VAL A 399 -18.98 7.72 -11.52
CA VAL A 399 -18.89 8.65 -10.39
C VAL A 399 -17.86 9.75 -10.66
N THR A 400 -18.29 11.00 -10.56
CA THR A 400 -17.40 12.17 -10.66
C THR A 400 -17.13 12.73 -9.26
N ALA A 401 -16.01 12.31 -8.67
CA ALA A 401 -15.55 12.75 -7.36
C ALA A 401 -14.02 12.69 -7.30
N PHE A 402 -13.43 13.20 -6.24
CA PHE A 402 -12.03 12.98 -5.88
C PHE A 402 -11.95 11.67 -5.09
N VAL A 403 -12.02 10.55 -5.82
CA VAL A 403 -12.02 9.19 -5.26
C VAL A 403 -10.65 8.84 -4.68
N LYS A 404 -10.62 8.16 -3.52
CA LYS A 404 -9.36 7.74 -2.86
C LYS A 404 -9.30 6.26 -2.48
N GLY A 405 -10.44 5.62 -2.32
CA GLY A 405 -10.53 4.19 -2.08
C GLY A 405 -11.78 3.63 -2.75
N VAL A 406 -11.65 2.43 -3.28
CA VAL A 406 -12.72 1.62 -3.86
C VAL A 406 -12.53 0.22 -3.35
N THR A 407 -13.61 -0.40 -2.90
CA THR A 407 -13.67 -1.82 -2.56
C THR A 407 -14.96 -2.41 -3.09
N SER A 408 -15.00 -3.73 -3.27
CA SER A 408 -16.21 -4.45 -3.63
C SER A 408 -16.51 -5.59 -2.66
N GLY A 409 -17.78 -5.96 -2.55
CA GLY A 409 -18.26 -7.05 -1.70
C GLY A 409 -19.78 -7.16 -1.75
N ASP A 410 -20.33 -8.33 -1.49
CA ASP A 410 -21.78 -8.58 -1.47
C ASP A 410 -22.36 -8.23 -0.08
N TYR A 411 -22.59 -6.94 0.17
CA TYR A 411 -22.95 -6.44 1.50
C TYR A 411 -24.36 -6.86 1.94
N ASN A 412 -25.23 -7.22 1.00
CA ASN A 412 -26.63 -7.55 1.29
C ASN A 412 -26.93 -9.06 1.13
N ASN A 413 -25.90 -9.86 0.84
CA ASN A 413 -25.98 -11.30 0.61
C ASN A 413 -26.97 -11.71 -0.51
N ASP A 414 -27.14 -10.87 -1.55
CA ASP A 414 -27.99 -11.18 -2.71
C ASP A 414 -27.27 -11.90 -3.86
N GLY A 415 -26.00 -12.27 -3.64
CA GLY A 415 -25.09 -12.86 -4.65
C GLY A 415 -24.54 -11.82 -5.63
N ARG A 416 -24.85 -10.54 -5.35
CA ARG A 416 -24.50 -9.29 -6.02
C ARG A 416 -23.21 -8.67 -5.52
N THR A 417 -22.11 -8.71 -6.24
CA THR A 417 -20.95 -7.91 -5.79
C THR A 417 -21.23 -6.42 -5.95
N ASP A 418 -21.27 -5.66 -4.85
CA ASP A 418 -21.51 -4.23 -4.80
C ASP A 418 -20.20 -3.43 -4.74
N ILE A 419 -20.26 -2.09 -4.86
CA ILE A 419 -19.07 -1.21 -4.82
C ILE A 419 -19.23 -0.14 -3.74
N PHE A 420 -18.22 0.01 -2.87
CA PHE A 420 -18.11 1.13 -1.95
C PHE A 420 -16.95 2.05 -2.33
N ILE A 421 -17.18 3.37 -2.25
CA ILE A 421 -16.23 4.39 -2.71
C ILE A 421 -16.04 5.44 -1.61
N SER A 422 -14.78 5.70 -1.26
CA SER A 422 -14.36 6.78 -0.38
C SER A 422 -13.86 7.99 -1.18
N THR A 423 -14.11 9.20 -0.68
CA THR A 423 -13.74 10.44 -1.40
C THR A 423 -13.15 11.53 -0.51
N LEU A 424 -12.33 12.40 -1.09
CA LEU A 424 -11.88 13.65 -0.45
C LEU A 424 -12.90 14.78 -0.53
N ASN A 425 -14.00 14.60 -1.28
CA ASN A 425 -15.14 15.53 -1.24
C ASN A 425 -16.02 15.29 0.00
N GLY A 426 -15.76 14.24 0.78
CA GLY A 426 -16.50 13.91 2.00
C GLY A 426 -17.66 12.94 1.78
N ASN A 427 -17.97 12.58 0.54
CA ASN A 427 -18.98 11.59 0.24
C ASN A 427 -18.44 10.16 0.43
N LYS A 428 -19.32 9.28 0.85
CA LYS A 428 -19.13 7.82 0.88
C LYS A 428 -20.23 7.26 0.02
N ILE A 429 -19.85 6.58 -1.05
CA ILE A 429 -20.79 6.17 -2.09
C ILE A 429 -20.90 4.66 -2.06
N LEU A 430 -22.09 4.13 -1.79
CA LEU A 430 -22.41 2.71 -1.93
C LEU A 430 -23.25 2.53 -3.19
N LEU A 431 -22.69 1.85 -4.17
CA LEU A 431 -23.36 1.49 -5.41
C LEU A 431 -23.86 0.05 -5.29
N LYS A 432 -25.18 -0.11 -5.16
CA LYS A 432 -25.82 -1.42 -5.19
C LYS A 432 -25.82 -1.97 -6.62
N ASN A 433 -25.35 -3.19 -6.80
CA ASN A 433 -25.42 -3.95 -8.04
C ASN A 433 -26.83 -4.52 -8.23
N ASN A 434 -27.57 -3.94 -9.17
CA ASN A 434 -28.93 -4.35 -9.55
C ASN A 434 -28.96 -5.02 -10.93
N THR A 435 -27.80 -5.50 -11.42
CA THR A 435 -27.67 -6.20 -12.70
C THR A 435 -28.75 -7.30 -12.78
N PRO A 436 -29.53 -7.45 -13.85
CA PRO A 436 -30.43 -8.60 -13.97
C PRO A 436 -29.65 -9.88 -14.28
N GLN A 437 -30.20 -11.06 -13.97
CA GLN A 437 -29.59 -12.31 -14.45
C GLN A 437 -29.57 -12.30 -15.99
N ASN A 438 -28.39 -12.50 -16.59
CA ASN A 438 -28.15 -12.37 -18.04
C ASN A 438 -28.50 -10.97 -18.62
N GLY A 439 -28.53 -9.94 -17.77
CA GLY A 439 -28.81 -8.56 -18.15
C GLY A 439 -27.55 -7.74 -18.37
N ALA A 440 -27.72 -6.49 -18.78
CA ALA A 440 -26.62 -5.52 -18.77
C ALA A 440 -26.29 -5.11 -17.33
N VAL A 441 -24.99 -4.93 -17.04
CA VAL A 441 -24.49 -4.46 -15.74
C VAL A 441 -25.18 -3.14 -15.36
N GLN A 442 -25.72 -3.08 -14.14
CA GLN A 442 -26.45 -1.91 -13.63
C GLN A 442 -26.17 -1.70 -12.14
N PHE A 443 -25.87 -0.46 -11.79
CA PHE A 443 -25.66 0.01 -10.43
C PHE A 443 -26.65 1.10 -10.05
N THR A 444 -26.93 1.21 -8.75
CA THR A 444 -27.73 2.30 -8.18
C THR A 444 -27.05 2.83 -6.94
N ASP A 445 -26.85 4.14 -6.85
CA ASP A 445 -26.38 4.79 -5.63
C ASP A 445 -27.46 4.67 -4.53
N VAL A 446 -27.15 3.91 -3.48
CA VAL A 446 -27.99 3.69 -2.31
C VAL A 446 -27.40 4.30 -1.05
N SER A 447 -26.45 5.24 -1.19
CA SER A 447 -25.66 5.76 -0.08
C SER A 447 -26.51 6.42 1.00
N LYS A 448 -27.62 7.04 0.60
CA LYS A 448 -28.54 7.71 1.52
C LYS A 448 -29.34 6.67 2.31
N GLU A 449 -29.89 5.70 1.61
CA GLU A 449 -30.70 4.60 2.14
C GLU A 449 -29.87 3.74 3.09
N ALA A 450 -28.61 3.46 2.73
CA ALA A 450 -27.68 2.67 3.52
C ALA A 450 -27.11 3.38 4.76
N GLY A 451 -27.40 4.69 4.95
CA GLY A 451 -27.03 5.44 6.15
C GLY A 451 -25.77 6.31 6.05
N PHE A 452 -25.14 6.42 4.88
CA PHE A 452 -23.90 7.19 4.70
C PHE A 452 -24.11 8.71 4.52
N ALA A 453 -25.36 9.17 4.48
CA ALA A 453 -25.66 10.59 4.24
C ALA A 453 -25.17 11.55 5.34
N ASN A 454 -24.97 11.06 6.57
CA ASN A 454 -24.66 11.92 7.71
C ASN A 454 -23.15 12.05 8.00
N ASN A 455 -22.32 11.16 7.46
CA ASN A 455 -20.87 11.25 7.59
C ASN A 455 -20.28 11.92 6.34
N ARG A 456 -19.83 13.17 6.49
CA ARG A 456 -19.26 14.01 5.41
C ARG A 456 -17.75 14.21 5.54
N ILE A 457 -17.09 13.38 6.34
CA ILE A 457 -15.65 13.45 6.58
C ILE A 457 -14.90 12.93 5.36
N ARG A 458 -13.83 13.64 4.98
CA ARG A 458 -12.91 13.20 3.92
C ARG A 458 -12.30 11.87 4.29
N THR A 459 -12.26 10.93 3.37
CA THR A 459 -11.81 9.57 3.66
C THR A 459 -10.86 9.03 2.59
N PHE A 460 -10.09 8.01 2.96
CA PHE A 460 -9.03 7.44 2.14
C PHE A 460 -9.14 5.91 2.03
N PRO A 461 -8.29 5.03 2.61
CA PRO A 461 -8.41 3.61 2.30
C PRO A 461 -9.74 3.06 2.86
N THR A 462 -10.29 2.05 2.19
CA THR A 462 -11.53 1.37 2.57
C THR A 462 -11.51 -0.08 2.11
N TRP A 463 -12.16 -0.97 2.86
CA TRP A 463 -12.34 -2.38 2.49
C TRP A 463 -13.61 -2.97 3.11
N PHE A 464 -14.10 -4.05 2.50
CA PHE A 464 -15.11 -4.95 3.06
C PHE A 464 -14.45 -6.10 3.82
N TRP A 465 -15.05 -6.52 4.92
CA TRP A 465 -14.68 -7.72 5.68
C TRP A 465 -15.78 -8.09 6.69
N ASP A 466 -15.69 -9.23 7.34
CA ASP A 466 -16.57 -9.59 8.46
C ASP A 466 -15.75 -9.54 9.76
N TYR A 467 -15.84 -8.43 10.52
CA TYR A 467 -14.95 -8.22 11.68
C TYR A 467 -15.43 -8.96 12.94
N ASP A 468 -16.72 -9.28 13.03
CA ASP A 468 -17.32 -9.94 14.19
C ASP A 468 -17.79 -11.38 13.94
N ASN A 469 -17.54 -11.88 12.73
CA ASN A 469 -17.86 -13.23 12.25
C ASN A 469 -19.38 -13.50 12.29
N ASP A 470 -20.22 -12.52 11.92
CA ASP A 470 -21.67 -12.67 11.86
C ASP A 470 -22.21 -13.16 10.48
N GLY A 471 -21.33 -13.24 9.48
CA GLY A 471 -21.63 -13.65 8.11
C GLY A 471 -22.03 -12.51 7.18
N TRP A 472 -21.93 -11.25 7.61
CA TRP A 472 -22.27 -10.07 6.83
C TRP A 472 -21.08 -9.13 6.72
N PRO A 473 -20.63 -8.78 5.50
CA PRO A 473 -19.53 -7.84 5.35
C PRO A 473 -19.86 -6.44 5.91
N ASP A 474 -19.02 -5.98 6.81
CA ASP A 474 -18.91 -4.62 7.32
C ASP A 474 -17.94 -3.78 6.48
N ILE A 475 -17.96 -2.47 6.69
CA ILE A 475 -17.08 -1.53 5.97
C ILE A 475 -16.18 -0.79 6.96
N LEU A 476 -14.87 -0.87 6.74
CA LEU A 476 -13.91 0.04 7.35
C LEU A 476 -13.52 1.12 6.35
N VAL A 477 -13.48 2.37 6.80
CA VAL A 477 -12.98 3.50 6.02
C VAL A 477 -12.24 4.50 6.90
N CYS A 478 -11.01 4.87 6.52
CA CYS A 478 -10.21 5.76 7.35
C CYS A 478 -10.42 7.24 6.96
N GLY A 479 -10.64 8.07 7.98
CA GLY A 479 -10.70 9.52 7.86
C GLY A 479 -9.35 10.13 7.49
N TYR A 480 -9.40 11.14 6.64
CA TYR A 480 -8.24 11.82 6.07
C TYR A 480 -8.45 13.34 6.02
N GLU A 481 -9.02 13.88 7.10
CA GLU A 481 -9.26 15.30 7.29
C GLU A 481 -8.21 15.89 8.24
N PHE A 482 -7.54 16.95 7.80
CA PHE A 482 -6.56 17.69 8.58
C PHE A 482 -6.42 19.13 8.06
N THR A 483 -6.14 20.05 8.97
CA THR A 483 -5.75 21.45 8.69
C THR A 483 -4.34 21.75 9.19
N GLU A 484 -3.85 20.96 10.14
CA GLU A 484 -2.49 21.03 10.69
C GLU A 484 -1.65 19.82 10.25
N SER A 485 -0.40 19.74 10.70
CA SER A 485 0.42 18.54 10.47
C SER A 485 -0.10 17.33 11.23
N LEU A 486 0.28 16.14 10.79
CA LEU A 486 -0.08 14.92 11.52
C LEU A 486 0.59 14.87 12.90
N SER A 487 1.79 15.45 13.03
CA SER A 487 2.49 15.63 14.30
C SER A 487 1.73 16.52 15.29
N TYR A 488 1.01 17.54 14.80
CA TYR A 488 0.09 18.31 15.65
C TYR A 488 -0.99 17.42 16.24
N TYR A 489 -1.65 16.58 15.43
CA TYR A 489 -2.73 15.73 15.88
C TYR A 489 -2.26 14.62 16.82
N ALA A 490 -1.08 14.04 16.58
CA ALA A 490 -0.47 13.08 17.51
C ALA A 490 -0.14 13.75 18.86
N GLY A 491 0.43 14.95 18.85
CA GLY A 491 0.64 15.75 20.04
C GLY A 491 -0.66 16.11 20.76
N ALA A 492 -1.70 16.48 20.02
CA ALA A 492 -3.00 16.84 20.56
C ALA A 492 -3.69 15.63 21.22
N GLU A 493 -3.66 14.45 20.59
CA GLU A 493 -4.16 13.21 21.17
C GLU A 493 -3.41 12.85 22.46
N ALA A 494 -2.07 12.89 22.45
CA ALA A 494 -1.25 12.64 23.63
C ALA A 494 -1.50 13.65 24.77
N MET A 495 -1.96 14.86 24.44
CA MET A 495 -2.34 15.90 25.41
C MET A 495 -3.82 15.84 25.83
N ASN A 496 -4.61 14.87 25.33
CA ASN A 496 -6.06 14.79 25.50
C ASN A 496 -6.82 16.03 25.02
N LEU A 497 -6.32 16.69 23.97
CA LEU A 497 -6.99 17.80 23.32
C LEU A 497 -7.99 17.28 22.27
N PRO A 498 -9.09 18.00 22.02
CA PRO A 498 -10.06 17.60 21.00
C PRO A 498 -9.44 17.67 19.60
N VAL A 499 -9.44 16.54 18.89
CA VAL A 499 -9.01 16.40 17.49
C VAL A 499 -10.18 16.29 16.51
N ASN A 500 -11.42 16.37 17.02
CA ASN A 500 -12.66 16.18 16.26
C ASN A 500 -12.63 14.86 15.46
N ASN A 501 -12.91 14.90 14.16
CA ASN A 501 -12.89 13.74 13.27
C ASN A 501 -11.57 13.61 12.47
N ALA A 502 -10.54 14.37 12.83
CA ALA A 502 -9.27 14.34 12.10
C ALA A 502 -8.62 12.96 12.23
N GLY A 503 -8.33 12.33 11.09
CA GLY A 503 -7.63 11.04 11.04
C GLY A 503 -8.36 9.85 11.68
N LYS A 504 -9.65 9.99 12.06
CA LYS A 504 -10.44 8.95 12.75
C LYS A 504 -10.70 7.75 11.83
N VAL A 505 -10.53 6.52 12.32
CA VAL A 505 -10.93 5.30 11.60
C VAL A 505 -12.43 5.09 11.78
N PHE A 506 -13.20 4.91 10.71
CA PHE A 506 -14.64 4.64 10.82
C PHE A 506 -14.93 3.17 10.52
N LEU A 507 -15.63 2.50 11.44
CA LEU A 507 -16.20 1.18 11.21
C LEU A 507 -17.72 1.32 11.09
N PHE A 508 -18.26 0.84 9.97
CA PHE A 508 -19.68 0.78 9.68
C PHE A 508 -20.13 -0.68 9.76
N HIS A 509 -20.83 -1.01 10.85
CA HIS A 509 -21.35 -2.35 11.08
C HIS A 509 -22.62 -2.57 10.25
N ASN A 510 -22.69 -3.71 9.58
CA ASN A 510 -23.80 -4.08 8.72
C ASN A 510 -25.00 -4.55 9.57
N LYS A 511 -26.14 -3.86 9.46
CA LYS A 511 -27.35 -4.19 10.24
C LYS A 511 -28.15 -5.35 9.63
N GLN A 512 -27.67 -5.97 8.56
CA GLN A 512 -28.33 -7.09 7.86
C GLN A 512 -29.70 -6.74 7.27
N ASP A 513 -30.00 -5.44 7.12
CA ASP A 513 -31.24 -4.90 6.54
C ASP A 513 -30.97 -3.97 5.35
N GLY A 514 -29.74 -4.00 4.82
CA GLY A 514 -29.27 -3.13 3.75
C GLY A 514 -28.76 -1.76 4.23
N THR A 515 -28.68 -1.54 5.54
CA THR A 515 -28.16 -0.30 6.13
C THR A 515 -27.01 -0.56 7.10
N PHE A 516 -26.24 0.47 7.39
CA PHE A 516 -25.08 0.41 8.29
C PHE A 516 -25.23 1.34 9.49
N GLU A 517 -24.63 0.95 10.62
CA GLU A 517 -24.44 1.82 11.79
C GLU A 517 -22.95 2.12 12.04
N GLU A 518 -22.61 3.35 12.41
CA GLU A 518 -21.23 3.68 12.79
C GLU A 518 -20.91 3.06 14.16
N ALA A 519 -20.11 1.98 14.18
CA ALA A 519 -19.69 1.26 15.38
C ALA A 519 -18.37 1.78 15.98
N THR A 520 -17.71 2.74 15.33
CA THR A 520 -16.35 3.21 15.65
C THR A 520 -16.03 3.37 17.15
N ALA A 521 -16.85 4.12 17.89
CA ALA A 521 -16.60 4.37 19.30
C ALA A 521 -16.88 3.14 20.17
N LYS A 522 -17.88 2.35 19.81
CA LYS A 522 -18.26 1.10 20.50
C LYS A 522 -17.13 0.08 20.44
N VAL A 523 -16.40 0.02 19.32
CA VAL A 523 -15.29 -0.92 19.10
C VAL A 523 -13.91 -0.34 19.45
N GLY A 524 -13.82 0.87 20.00
CA GLY A 524 -12.54 1.44 20.46
C GLY A 524 -11.62 2.00 19.35
N LEU A 525 -12.17 2.30 18.18
CA LEU A 525 -11.42 2.89 17.04
C LEU A 525 -11.48 4.43 16.99
N ASN A 526 -11.87 5.07 18.09
CA ASN A 526 -11.97 6.53 18.23
C ASN A 526 -10.61 7.21 18.47
N LYS A 527 -9.56 6.80 17.75
CA LYS A 527 -8.20 7.36 17.81
C LYS A 527 -7.78 7.93 16.46
N VAL A 528 -6.80 8.83 16.45
CA VAL A 528 -6.21 9.32 15.21
C VAL A 528 -5.32 8.25 14.58
N ALA A 529 -5.40 8.09 13.25
CA ALA A 529 -4.56 7.17 12.49
C ALA A 529 -3.96 7.84 11.23
N PHE A 530 -4.78 8.53 10.43
CA PHE A 530 -4.35 9.11 9.14
C PHE A 530 -3.76 8.07 8.16
N ALA A 531 -4.47 6.96 8.00
CA ALA A 531 -4.08 5.91 7.07
C ALA A 531 -4.14 6.39 5.61
N MET A 532 -3.11 6.02 4.84
CA MET A 532 -3.06 6.14 3.39
C MET A 532 -3.19 4.76 2.74
N GLY A 533 -2.45 3.78 3.25
CA GLY A 533 -2.60 2.38 2.86
C GLY A 533 -2.87 1.51 4.06
N ALA A 534 -3.41 0.33 3.81
CA ALA A 534 -3.86 -0.57 4.85
C ALA A 534 -4.15 -1.95 4.27
N ASN A 535 -4.11 -2.97 5.11
CA ASN A 535 -4.67 -4.28 4.83
C ASN A 535 -4.99 -5.00 6.16
N PHE A 536 -5.58 -6.18 6.08
CA PHE A 536 -5.99 -7.00 7.22
C PHE A 536 -5.47 -8.43 7.14
N GLY A 537 -5.37 -9.10 8.29
CA GLY A 537 -4.89 -10.47 8.47
C GLY A 537 -5.18 -10.94 9.90
N ASP A 538 -4.84 -12.16 10.26
CA ASP A 538 -5.10 -12.78 11.58
C ASP A 538 -3.76 -13.13 12.24
N ILE A 539 -3.15 -12.17 12.95
CA ILE A 539 -1.75 -12.29 13.39
C ILE A 539 -1.55 -13.34 14.49
N ASP A 540 -2.65 -13.78 15.10
CA ASP A 540 -2.64 -14.72 16.22
C ASP A 540 -3.60 -15.90 16.01
N ASN A 541 -4.04 -16.11 14.77
CA ASN A 541 -4.90 -17.21 14.33
C ASN A 541 -6.16 -17.40 15.19
N ASP A 542 -6.67 -16.36 15.84
CA ASP A 542 -7.85 -16.46 16.69
C ASP A 542 -9.17 -16.45 15.89
N GLY A 543 -9.09 -16.27 14.58
CA GLY A 543 -10.20 -16.25 13.64
C GLY A 543 -10.85 -14.87 13.45
N TYR A 544 -10.42 -13.86 14.19
CA TYR A 544 -10.86 -12.47 14.04
C TYR A 544 -9.77 -11.65 13.36
N LEU A 545 -10.11 -11.03 12.23
CA LEU A 545 -9.15 -10.26 11.44
C LEU A 545 -8.72 -8.98 12.19
N ASP A 546 -7.41 -8.84 12.32
CA ASP A 546 -6.64 -7.66 12.71
C ASP A 546 -6.34 -6.78 11.49
N PHE A 547 -5.77 -5.60 11.71
CA PHE A 547 -5.35 -4.76 10.59
C PHE A 547 -4.17 -3.86 10.89
N TYR A 548 -3.41 -3.57 9.83
CA TYR A 548 -2.26 -2.67 9.87
C TYR A 548 -2.50 -1.47 8.95
N LEU A 549 -2.17 -0.28 9.45
CA LEU A 549 -2.33 1.00 8.77
C LEU A 549 -0.97 1.61 8.46
N GLY A 550 -0.68 1.79 7.17
CA GLY A 550 0.34 2.71 6.69
C GLY A 550 -0.17 4.14 6.79
N THR A 551 0.49 4.97 7.59
CA THR A 551 0.05 6.32 7.94
C THR A 551 0.91 7.38 7.26
N GLY A 552 0.34 8.57 7.06
CA GLY A 552 1.10 9.71 6.58
C GLY A 552 0.30 10.71 5.75
N ASN A 553 1.01 11.70 5.22
CA ASN A 553 0.55 12.61 4.18
C ASN A 553 1.80 13.18 3.45
N PRO A 554 1.64 14.05 2.43
CA PRO A 554 2.80 14.62 1.74
C PRO A 554 3.72 15.49 2.63
N GLN A 555 3.26 16.06 3.75
CA GLN A 555 4.07 17.00 4.53
C GLN A 555 5.29 16.30 5.19
N VAL A 556 6.47 16.91 5.07
CA VAL A 556 7.73 16.38 5.64
C VAL A 556 7.75 16.33 7.18
N LYS A 557 6.89 17.11 7.82
CA LYS A 557 6.75 17.20 9.28
C LYS A 557 5.82 16.15 9.89
N SER A 558 5.25 15.25 9.10
CA SER A 558 4.32 14.21 9.53
C SER A 558 5.04 12.97 10.02
N ALA A 559 5.67 13.06 11.19
CA ALA A 559 6.35 11.96 11.86
C ALA A 559 5.40 11.34 12.90
N ILE A 560 4.53 10.44 12.45
CA ILE A 560 3.58 9.70 13.29
C ILE A 560 3.76 8.20 13.04
N PRO A 561 3.49 7.32 14.02
CA PRO A 561 3.68 5.90 13.83
C PRO A 561 2.60 5.31 12.91
N ASN A 562 3.02 4.43 12.00
CA ASN A 562 2.13 3.41 11.44
C ASN A 562 1.50 2.57 12.57
N LYS A 563 0.33 1.98 12.35
CA LYS A 563 -0.45 1.40 13.45
C LYS A 563 -0.93 -0.03 13.20
N LEU A 564 -0.80 -0.88 14.21
CA LEU A 564 -1.37 -2.24 14.24
C LEU A 564 -2.51 -2.29 15.25
N PHE A 565 -3.67 -2.79 14.81
CA PHE A 565 -4.85 -2.96 15.64
C PHE A 565 -5.24 -4.42 15.71
N LYS A 566 -5.27 -4.95 16.94
CA LYS A 566 -5.72 -6.31 17.22
C LYS A 566 -7.22 -6.35 17.45
N ASN A 567 -7.95 -7.21 16.76
CA ASN A 567 -9.35 -7.51 17.03
C ASN A 567 -9.47 -8.40 18.27
N VAL A 568 -10.38 -8.05 19.17
CA VAL A 568 -10.59 -8.79 20.42
C VAL A 568 -11.98 -9.40 20.40
N GLY A 569 -12.06 -10.56 19.75
CA GLY A 569 -13.27 -11.38 19.71
C GLY A 569 -14.46 -10.73 19.03
N GLY A 570 -14.25 -9.88 18.02
CA GLY A 570 -15.31 -9.18 17.29
C GLY A 570 -15.99 -8.07 18.09
N LYS A 571 -15.44 -7.70 19.26
CA LYS A 571 -16.09 -6.74 20.18
C LYS A 571 -15.44 -5.38 20.20
N LYS A 572 -14.12 -5.34 20.04
CA LYS A 572 -13.31 -4.13 20.07
C LYS A 572 -11.97 -4.36 19.40
N PHE A 573 -11.31 -3.27 19.03
CA PHE A 573 -9.95 -3.24 18.56
C PHE A 573 -9.02 -2.64 19.61
N MET A 574 -7.81 -3.18 19.71
CA MET A 574 -6.76 -2.68 20.57
C MET A 574 -5.59 -2.19 19.71
N ASP A 575 -5.20 -0.93 19.91
CA ASP A 575 -3.96 -0.40 19.33
C ASP A 575 -2.76 -1.05 20.04
N ILE A 576 -2.11 -2.00 19.36
CA ILE A 576 -0.97 -2.78 19.89
C ILE A 576 0.37 -2.34 19.27
N THR A 577 0.36 -1.22 18.54
CA THR A 577 1.49 -0.70 17.75
C THR A 577 2.82 -0.69 18.49
N THR A 578 2.83 -0.16 19.72
CA THR A 578 4.05 -0.05 20.53
C THR A 578 4.54 -1.41 20.99
N ALA A 579 3.66 -2.22 21.59
CA ALA A 579 4.00 -3.55 22.09
C ALA A 579 4.46 -4.52 20.99
N ALA A 580 3.89 -4.39 19.79
CA ALA A 580 4.28 -5.17 18.62
C ALA A 580 5.58 -4.68 17.95
N ARG A 581 6.11 -3.49 18.32
CA ARG A 581 7.32 -2.89 17.73
C ARG A 581 7.25 -2.64 16.22
N VAL A 582 6.06 -2.34 15.72
CA VAL A 582 5.78 -2.08 14.29
C VAL A 582 5.42 -0.61 14.00
N GLY A 583 5.57 0.28 15.00
CA GLY A 583 5.19 1.70 14.90
C GLY A 583 6.19 2.58 14.16
N ASN A 584 6.51 2.27 12.90
CA ASN A 584 7.48 3.05 12.13
C ASN A 584 7.00 4.49 11.91
N LEU A 585 7.85 5.47 12.23
CA LEU A 585 7.58 6.92 12.15
C LEU A 585 7.66 7.47 10.72
N GLN A 586 8.15 6.67 9.76
CA GLN A 586 8.17 7.01 8.35
C GLN A 586 6.86 6.60 7.68
N LYS A 587 6.56 7.24 6.56
CA LYS A 587 5.26 7.13 5.90
C LYS A 587 5.05 5.72 5.34
N GLY A 588 3.95 5.08 5.70
CA GLY A 588 3.55 3.76 5.20
C GLY A 588 2.52 3.85 4.08
N HIS A 589 2.61 2.95 3.09
CA HIS A 589 1.65 2.85 1.99
C HIS A 589 1.10 1.41 1.89
N ALA A 590 1.50 0.64 0.87
CA ALA A 590 0.99 -0.69 0.63
C ALA A 590 1.36 -1.69 1.72
N VAL A 591 0.38 -2.48 2.17
CA VAL A 591 0.51 -3.49 3.22
C VAL A 591 0.04 -4.83 2.67
N SER A 592 0.79 -5.89 2.98
CA SER A 592 0.41 -7.27 2.68
C SER A 592 0.64 -8.15 3.90
N PHE A 593 -0.37 -8.94 4.25
CA PHE A 593 -0.31 -10.04 5.21
C PHE A 593 -0.15 -11.36 4.46
N ALA A 594 0.78 -12.19 4.91
CA ALA A 594 0.99 -13.53 4.39
C ALA A 594 1.88 -14.34 5.36
N ASP A 595 1.60 -15.63 5.49
CA ASP A 595 2.54 -16.61 6.07
C ASP A 595 3.70 -16.82 5.07
N MET A 596 4.74 -15.99 5.17
CA MET A 596 5.82 -15.91 4.17
C MET A 596 6.91 -16.97 4.40
N ASP A 597 7.11 -17.38 5.64
CA ASP A 597 8.04 -18.44 6.03
C ASP A 597 7.35 -19.82 6.18
N ASN A 598 6.04 -19.91 5.93
CA ASN A 598 5.24 -21.14 6.03
C ASN A 598 5.30 -21.78 7.43
N ASP A 599 5.34 -20.96 8.47
CA ASP A 599 5.42 -21.42 9.85
C ASP A 599 4.07 -21.46 10.59
N GLY A 600 3.03 -20.96 9.92
CA GLY A 600 1.64 -21.09 10.31
C GLY A 600 1.03 -19.81 10.91
N ASP A 601 1.79 -18.72 11.03
CA ASP A 601 1.27 -17.39 11.36
C ASP A 601 1.46 -16.39 10.20
N GLU A 602 0.72 -15.28 10.20
CA GLU A 602 0.87 -14.27 9.15
C GLU A 602 1.88 -13.20 9.54
N ASP A 603 2.80 -12.91 8.61
CA ASP A 603 3.73 -11.80 8.67
C ASP A 603 3.19 -10.54 7.99
N ILE A 604 3.91 -9.42 8.13
CA ILE A 604 3.53 -8.14 7.53
C ILE A 604 4.67 -7.57 6.70
N TYR A 605 4.49 -7.51 5.37
CA TYR A 605 5.34 -6.72 4.50
C TYR A 605 4.70 -5.35 4.22
N ILE A 606 5.47 -4.27 4.39
CA ILE A 606 5.01 -2.91 4.13
C ILE A 606 5.96 -2.12 3.22
N LYS A 607 5.36 -1.52 2.22
CA LYS A 607 5.98 -0.50 1.37
C LYS A 607 6.05 0.83 2.13
N MET A 608 7.27 1.36 2.28
CA MET A 608 7.57 2.55 3.07
C MET A 608 8.08 3.71 2.21
N GLY A 609 7.97 4.94 2.72
CA GLY A 609 8.46 6.16 2.08
C GLY A 609 7.35 7.06 1.55
N GLY A 610 7.64 8.36 1.42
CA GLY A 610 6.64 9.40 1.16
C GLY A 610 6.60 9.97 -0.24
N ALA A 611 5.94 11.12 -0.36
CA ALA A 611 5.70 11.82 -1.61
C ALA A 611 6.96 12.48 -2.22
N TYR A 612 8.00 12.67 -1.44
CA TYR A 612 9.18 13.40 -1.89
C TYR A 612 10.42 12.51 -1.82
N THR A 613 11.44 12.78 -2.63
CA THR A 613 12.72 12.02 -2.61
C THR A 613 13.36 12.02 -1.22
N GLY A 614 13.22 13.13 -0.48
CA GLY A 614 13.64 13.26 0.91
C GLY A 614 12.85 12.39 1.88
N ASP A 615 11.68 11.87 1.49
CA ASP A 615 10.88 10.92 2.25
C ASP A 615 11.08 9.47 1.80
N ALA A 616 11.96 9.18 0.83
CA ALA A 616 12.27 7.81 0.46
C ALA A 616 12.86 7.06 1.66
N TYR A 617 12.30 5.89 1.95
CA TYR A 617 12.66 5.06 3.10
C TYR A 617 12.74 3.60 2.69
N GLU A 618 13.48 2.80 3.45
CA GLU A 618 13.60 1.35 3.24
C GLU A 618 12.27 0.66 3.58
N ASN A 619 11.81 -0.26 2.74
CA ASN A 619 10.65 -1.09 3.05
C ASN A 619 10.92 -1.96 4.30
N ALA A 620 9.86 -2.30 5.02
CA ALA A 620 9.96 -3.12 6.23
C ALA A 620 9.24 -4.45 6.04
N PHE A 621 9.76 -5.49 6.69
CA PHE A 621 9.17 -6.82 6.71
C PHE A 621 9.16 -7.32 8.14
N TYR A 622 8.00 -7.17 8.79
CA TYR A 622 7.79 -7.57 10.17
C TYR A 622 7.47 -9.06 10.24
N LEU A 623 8.46 -9.86 10.59
CA LEU A 623 8.31 -11.28 10.87
C LEU A 623 7.58 -11.48 12.20
N ASN A 624 6.55 -12.31 12.17
CA ASN A 624 5.75 -12.68 13.33
C ASN A 624 6.47 -13.77 14.14
N PRO A 625 6.68 -13.59 15.45
CA PRO A 625 7.41 -14.57 16.27
C PRO A 625 6.53 -15.73 16.78
N GLY A 626 5.35 -15.96 16.21
CA GLY A 626 4.30 -16.79 16.81
C GLY A 626 3.66 -16.12 18.01
N GLN A 627 2.39 -15.75 17.93
CA GLN A 627 1.72 -15.06 19.05
C GLN A 627 1.22 -16.01 20.14
N ASN A 628 0.84 -17.23 19.77
CA ASN A 628 0.24 -18.22 20.66
C ASN A 628 0.41 -19.64 20.07
N SER A 629 -0.47 -20.57 20.44
CA SER A 629 -0.51 -21.94 19.91
C SER A 629 -1.85 -22.24 19.22
N ASN A 630 -2.50 -21.21 18.66
CA ASN A 630 -3.69 -21.37 17.84
C ASN A 630 -3.29 -21.99 16.49
N HIS A 631 -4.30 -22.50 15.81
CA HIS A 631 -4.18 -23.26 14.58
C HIS A 631 -4.80 -22.52 13.41
N SER A 632 -4.43 -22.92 12.20
CA SER A 632 -4.94 -22.31 10.97
C SER A 632 -5.40 -23.34 9.94
N LEU A 633 -6.06 -22.86 8.90
CA LEU A 633 -6.41 -23.59 7.69
C LEU A 633 -6.00 -22.78 6.47
N THR A 634 -5.18 -23.35 5.60
CA THR A 634 -4.79 -22.71 4.34
C THR A 634 -5.62 -23.28 3.20
N LEU A 635 -6.38 -22.42 2.51
CA LEU A 635 -7.23 -22.78 1.37
C LEU A 635 -6.73 -22.12 0.08
N MET A 636 -6.58 -22.93 -0.97
CA MET A 636 -6.42 -22.43 -2.33
C MET A 636 -7.61 -22.91 -3.17
N LEU A 637 -8.40 -21.97 -3.67
CA LEU A 637 -9.61 -22.25 -4.44
C LEU A 637 -9.35 -22.05 -5.94
N THR A 638 -10.01 -22.85 -6.76
CA THR A 638 -9.97 -22.71 -8.23
C THR A 638 -11.37 -22.82 -8.81
N GLY A 639 -11.86 -21.72 -9.39
CA GLY A 639 -13.13 -21.70 -10.12
C GLY A 639 -13.04 -22.46 -11.45
N THR A 640 -14.16 -23.02 -11.90
CA THR A 640 -14.29 -23.70 -13.21
C THR A 640 -15.45 -23.13 -14.02
N VAL A 641 -16.49 -22.66 -13.34
CA VAL A 641 -17.58 -21.84 -13.91
C VAL A 641 -17.40 -20.39 -13.46
N SER A 642 -17.06 -20.21 -12.18
CA SER A 642 -16.58 -18.95 -11.62
C SER A 642 -15.15 -18.65 -12.10
N ASN A 643 -14.70 -17.40 -11.95
CA ASN A 643 -13.34 -17.00 -12.31
C ASN A 643 -12.29 -17.90 -11.64
N LYS A 644 -11.18 -18.15 -12.33
CA LYS A 644 -10.19 -19.16 -11.94
C LYS A 644 -9.47 -18.82 -10.63
N ALA A 645 -9.35 -17.53 -10.31
CA ALA A 645 -8.87 -17.02 -9.04
C ALA A 645 -9.85 -17.21 -7.87
N ALA A 646 -11.09 -17.63 -8.15
CA ALA A 646 -12.18 -17.79 -7.19
C ALA A 646 -12.57 -16.49 -6.45
N ILE A 647 -12.19 -15.31 -6.95
CA ILE A 647 -12.54 -14.02 -6.35
C ILE A 647 -14.08 -13.91 -6.23
N GLY A 648 -14.55 -13.51 -5.05
CA GLY A 648 -15.97 -13.46 -4.68
C GLY A 648 -16.55 -14.77 -4.12
N ALA A 649 -15.78 -15.86 -4.07
CA ALA A 649 -16.22 -17.08 -3.38
C ALA A 649 -16.32 -16.85 -1.87
N LYS A 650 -17.45 -17.23 -1.27
CA LYS A 650 -17.69 -17.11 0.17
C LYS A 650 -17.32 -18.41 0.88
N ILE A 651 -16.52 -18.29 1.92
CA ILE A 651 -16.00 -19.40 2.73
C ILE A 651 -16.57 -19.28 4.13
N LYS A 652 -17.14 -20.35 4.64
CA LYS A 652 -17.50 -20.49 6.05
C LYS A 652 -16.77 -21.70 6.63
N VAL A 653 -15.94 -21.46 7.64
CA VAL A 653 -15.24 -22.51 8.38
C VAL A 653 -15.89 -22.65 9.74
N THR A 654 -16.40 -23.84 10.04
CA THR A 654 -16.99 -24.19 11.34
C THR A 654 -16.11 -25.20 12.03
N PHE A 655 -15.73 -24.89 13.27
CA PHE A 655 -14.81 -25.70 14.05
C PHE A 655 -15.22 -25.75 15.52
N LYS A 656 -14.70 -26.76 16.22
CA LYS A 656 -14.95 -26.94 17.64
C LYS A 656 -13.80 -26.35 18.44
N GLU A 657 -14.10 -25.32 19.22
CA GLU A 657 -13.17 -24.69 20.14
C GLU A 657 -13.67 -24.90 21.56
N ALA A 658 -12.87 -25.57 22.39
CA ALA A 658 -13.29 -26.17 23.65
C ALA A 658 -14.56 -27.04 23.48
N ASP A 659 -15.73 -26.53 23.87
CA ASP A 659 -17.04 -27.19 23.76
C ASP A 659 -18.09 -26.40 22.95
N SER A 660 -17.69 -25.30 22.31
CA SER A 660 -18.55 -24.51 21.44
C SER A 660 -18.19 -24.70 19.97
N LEU A 661 -19.21 -24.78 19.12
CA LEU A 661 -19.03 -24.59 17.68
C LEU A 661 -18.92 -23.08 17.41
N ARG A 662 -17.83 -22.69 16.73
CA ARG A 662 -17.63 -21.34 16.22
C ARG A 662 -17.56 -21.40 14.69
N SER A 663 -17.99 -20.33 14.05
CA SER A 663 -17.81 -20.14 12.61
C SER A 663 -17.05 -18.86 12.36
N VAL A 664 -16.18 -18.89 11.35
CA VAL A 664 -15.55 -17.71 10.76
C VAL A 664 -15.89 -17.64 9.28
N TYR A 665 -15.91 -16.42 8.74
CA TYR A 665 -16.32 -16.15 7.37
C TYR A 665 -15.22 -15.42 6.61
N ARG A 666 -14.99 -15.81 5.36
CA ARG A 666 -14.07 -15.13 4.44
C ARG A 666 -14.74 -15.00 3.07
N GLU A 667 -14.36 -13.97 2.34
CA GLU A 667 -14.63 -13.84 0.92
C GLU A 667 -13.27 -13.80 0.22
N VAL A 668 -13.09 -14.58 -0.85
CA VAL A 668 -11.83 -14.55 -1.58
C VAL A 668 -11.67 -13.19 -2.25
N ASN A 669 -10.74 -12.40 -1.73
CA ASN A 669 -10.29 -11.12 -2.25
C ASN A 669 -8.85 -10.88 -1.78
N THR A 670 -8.21 -9.83 -2.29
CA THR A 670 -6.84 -9.44 -1.91
C THR A 670 -6.78 -8.30 -0.89
N GLY A 671 -7.95 -7.77 -0.51
CA GLY A 671 -8.14 -6.73 0.49
C GLY A 671 -7.48 -5.39 0.15
N GLY A 672 -7.35 -4.58 1.20
CA GLY A 672 -6.39 -3.48 1.30
C GLY A 672 -6.51 -2.29 0.34
N SER A 673 -5.52 -1.40 0.48
CA SER A 673 -5.30 -0.23 -0.37
C SER A 673 -3.81 -0.07 -0.60
N PHE A 674 -3.43 0.27 -1.83
CA PHE A 674 -2.04 0.35 -2.31
C PHE A 674 -1.31 -0.99 -2.40
N GLY A 675 -1.74 -2.00 -1.64
CA GLY A 675 -1.25 -3.36 -1.78
C GLY A 675 -2.33 -4.42 -1.68
N SER A 676 -1.89 -5.67 -1.74
CA SER A 676 -2.75 -6.84 -1.83
C SER A 676 -2.12 -8.03 -1.11
N ASN A 677 -2.94 -8.73 -0.32
CA ASN A 677 -2.63 -10.04 0.24
C ASN A 677 -2.72 -11.11 -0.86
N PRO A 678 -2.08 -12.28 -0.69
CA PRO A 678 -2.24 -13.40 -1.62
C PRO A 678 -3.69 -13.85 -1.76
N ILE A 679 -4.03 -14.42 -2.93
CA ILE A 679 -5.36 -15.01 -3.16
C ILE A 679 -5.57 -16.28 -2.30
N ARG A 680 -4.48 -16.99 -1.99
CA ARG A 680 -4.47 -18.11 -1.04
C ARG A 680 -4.95 -17.62 0.32
N GLN A 681 -5.97 -18.27 0.87
CA GLN A 681 -6.61 -17.84 2.11
C GLN A 681 -5.98 -18.53 3.31
N HIS A 682 -5.45 -17.74 4.25
CA HIS A 682 -5.07 -18.20 5.58
C HIS A 682 -6.21 -17.90 6.57
N ILE A 683 -6.67 -18.91 7.31
CA ILE A 683 -7.84 -18.79 8.18
C ILE A 683 -7.50 -19.32 9.57
N GLY A 684 -7.38 -18.43 10.54
CA GLY A 684 -7.27 -18.81 11.95
C GLY A 684 -8.50 -19.54 12.45
N VAL A 685 -8.29 -20.63 13.19
CA VAL A 685 -9.34 -21.46 13.79
C VAL A 685 -9.17 -21.58 15.31
N GLY A 686 -8.41 -20.66 15.92
CA GLY A 686 -8.17 -20.60 17.34
C GLY A 686 -7.54 -21.88 17.89
N SER A 687 -7.95 -22.29 19.07
CA SER A 687 -7.47 -23.50 19.75
C SER A 687 -8.17 -24.80 19.29
N ALA A 688 -8.80 -24.78 18.10
CA ALA A 688 -9.54 -25.93 17.60
C ALA A 688 -8.63 -27.14 17.35
N ALA A 689 -9.07 -28.32 17.78
CA ALA A 689 -8.37 -29.57 17.46
C ALA A 689 -8.75 -30.12 16.07
N THR A 690 -9.94 -29.77 15.58
CA THR A 690 -10.50 -30.25 14.31
C THR A 690 -11.49 -29.23 13.74
N ILE A 691 -11.56 -29.17 12.41
CA ILE A 691 -12.56 -28.41 11.67
C ILE A 691 -13.75 -29.33 11.36
N ASP A 692 -14.93 -28.97 11.87
CA ASP A 692 -16.18 -29.72 11.67
C ASP A 692 -16.61 -29.65 10.20
N LYS A 693 -16.58 -28.44 9.62
CA LYS A 693 -17.07 -28.21 8.26
C LYS A 693 -16.44 -26.98 7.60
N VAL A 694 -16.09 -27.11 6.32
CA VAL A 694 -15.77 -26.01 5.42
C VAL A 694 -16.84 -25.94 4.34
N GLU A 695 -17.47 -24.79 4.20
CA GLU A 695 -18.51 -24.51 3.19
C GLU A 695 -18.01 -23.43 2.23
N ILE A 696 -18.02 -23.71 0.93
CA ILE A 696 -17.59 -22.79 -0.12
C ILE A 696 -18.76 -22.55 -1.05
N THR A 697 -19.27 -21.32 -1.07
CA THR A 697 -20.32 -20.87 -2.00
C THR A 697 -19.70 -20.15 -3.17
N TRP A 698 -19.89 -20.69 -4.38
CA TRP A 698 -19.30 -20.15 -5.59
C TRP A 698 -20.17 -19.03 -6.20
N PRO A 699 -19.57 -17.89 -6.61
CA PRO A 699 -20.32 -16.68 -6.94
C PRO A 699 -21.23 -16.84 -8.17
N VAL A 700 -20.75 -17.54 -9.21
CA VAL A 700 -21.52 -17.68 -10.45
C VAL A 700 -22.65 -18.71 -10.33
N THR A 701 -22.36 -19.86 -9.72
CA THR A 701 -23.34 -20.95 -9.65
C THR A 701 -24.29 -20.85 -8.45
N GLY A 702 -23.91 -20.10 -7.42
CA GLY A 702 -24.60 -20.07 -6.13
C GLY A 702 -24.58 -21.41 -5.38
N LYS A 703 -23.83 -22.40 -5.85
CA LYS A 703 -23.76 -23.73 -5.22
C LYS A 703 -22.76 -23.71 -4.08
N THR A 704 -23.09 -24.43 -3.01
CA THR A 704 -22.21 -24.63 -1.86
C THR A 704 -21.57 -26.02 -1.90
N GLN A 705 -20.24 -26.10 -1.96
CA GLN A 705 -19.46 -27.31 -1.71
C GLN A 705 -19.15 -27.43 -0.21
N VAL A 706 -19.23 -28.65 0.32
CA VAL A 706 -19.09 -28.92 1.75
C VAL A 706 -18.07 -30.02 1.99
N TYR A 707 -17.08 -29.73 2.83
CA TYR A 707 -16.07 -30.67 3.30
C TYR A 707 -16.16 -30.79 4.82
N LYS A 708 -16.01 -32.00 5.35
CA LYS A 708 -16.17 -32.28 6.78
C LYS A 708 -14.92 -32.91 7.36
N ASP A 709 -14.77 -32.78 8.68
CA ASP A 709 -13.74 -33.46 9.48
C ASP A 709 -12.32 -33.20 8.94
N LEU A 710 -12.02 -31.94 8.62
CA LEU A 710 -10.70 -31.53 8.16
C LEU A 710 -9.76 -31.35 9.36
N PRO A 711 -8.50 -31.83 9.28
CA PRO A 711 -7.51 -31.52 10.29
C PRO A 711 -7.18 -30.03 10.25
N VAL A 712 -6.79 -29.48 11.39
CA VAL A 712 -6.16 -28.16 11.46
C VAL A 712 -4.71 -28.23 10.93
N ASP A 713 -4.09 -27.07 10.71
CA ASP A 713 -2.71 -26.91 10.23
C ASP A 713 -2.47 -27.67 8.91
N THR A 714 -3.46 -27.58 8.01
CA THR A 714 -3.42 -28.26 6.70
C THR A 714 -3.58 -27.25 5.58
N CYS A 715 -2.85 -27.49 4.50
CA CYS A 715 -3.05 -26.79 3.24
C CYS A 715 -3.88 -27.66 2.30
N VAL A 716 -4.94 -27.08 1.74
CA VAL A 716 -5.83 -27.80 0.81
C VAL A 716 -6.12 -26.98 -0.45
N ARG A 717 -6.16 -27.68 -1.59
CA ARG A 717 -6.67 -27.16 -2.85
C ARG A 717 -8.05 -27.72 -3.13
N ILE A 718 -8.98 -26.85 -3.52
CA ILE A 718 -10.36 -27.20 -3.84
C ILE A 718 -10.73 -26.59 -5.18
N THR A 719 -11.29 -27.41 -6.06
CA THR A 719 -11.77 -26.99 -7.38
C THR A 719 -13.30 -26.97 -7.42
N GLU A 720 -13.87 -25.92 -8.01
CA GLU A 720 -15.32 -25.79 -8.18
C GLU A 720 -15.92 -26.98 -8.91
N GLY A 721 -16.96 -27.58 -8.31
CA GLY A 721 -17.68 -28.73 -8.83
C GLY A 721 -17.04 -30.08 -8.52
N ASP A 722 -15.81 -30.13 -7.99
CA ASP A 722 -15.18 -31.38 -7.59
C ASP A 722 -15.67 -31.85 -6.21
N THR A 723 -15.84 -33.16 -6.05
CA THR A 723 -16.18 -33.78 -4.76
C THR A 723 -14.95 -34.02 -3.89
N GLY A 724 -13.75 -34.03 -4.48
CA GLY A 724 -12.48 -34.21 -3.78
C GLY A 724 -11.86 -32.90 -3.28
N LEU A 725 -10.74 -33.05 -2.57
CA LEU A 725 -9.78 -31.99 -2.25
C LEU A 725 -8.37 -32.58 -2.35
N VAL A 726 -7.38 -31.73 -2.59
CA VAL A 726 -5.97 -32.12 -2.64
C VAL A 726 -5.23 -31.50 -1.46
N LYS A 727 -4.72 -32.33 -0.55
CA LYS A 727 -3.81 -31.89 0.51
C LYS A 727 -2.41 -31.70 -0.07
N TYR A 728 -1.73 -30.64 0.36
CA TYR A 728 -0.32 -30.41 0.05
C TYR A 728 0.38 -29.91 1.31
N LYS A 729 1.72 -29.92 1.26
CA LYS A 729 2.57 -29.47 2.36
C LYS A 729 3.45 -28.34 1.84
N LEU A 730 3.52 -27.27 2.60
CA LEU A 730 4.53 -26.23 2.46
C LEU A 730 5.64 -26.54 3.45
N GLU A 731 6.89 -26.44 3.01
CA GLU A 731 8.02 -26.55 3.92
C GLU A 731 8.25 -25.20 4.57
N ARG A 732 8.41 -25.21 5.90
CA ARG A 732 8.84 -24.03 6.66
C ARG A 732 10.20 -23.57 6.10
N LEU A 733 10.31 -22.28 5.88
CA LEU A 733 11.53 -21.58 5.53
C LEU A 733 12.17 -21.04 6.80
N ASP A 734 13.50 -21.10 6.89
CA ASP A 734 14.23 -20.45 7.97
C ASP A 734 14.76 -19.11 7.46
N PHE A 735 14.14 -17.99 7.84
CA PHE A 735 14.62 -16.68 7.48
C PHE A 735 15.80 -16.23 8.36
N PRO A 736 16.84 -15.61 7.75
CA PRO A 736 17.97 -15.08 8.49
C PRO A 736 17.52 -13.95 9.42
N GLY A 737 17.66 -14.16 10.74
CA GLY A 737 17.28 -13.16 11.75
C GLY A 737 16.18 -13.61 12.71
N GLU A 738 15.53 -14.76 12.45
CA GLU A 738 14.52 -15.39 13.32
C GLU A 738 14.97 -15.61 14.78
N ASN A 739 16.28 -15.69 15.03
CA ASN A 739 16.85 -15.93 16.36
C ASN A 739 17.96 -14.93 16.72
N PRO A 740 17.70 -13.98 17.65
CA PRO A 740 18.77 -13.18 18.26
C PRO A 740 19.74 -14.03 19.10
N HIS A 741 19.40 -15.29 19.41
CA HIS A 741 20.15 -16.16 20.32
C HIS A 741 21.00 -17.25 19.65
N SER A 742 21.06 -17.37 18.32
CA SER A 742 21.79 -18.46 17.65
C SER A 742 23.09 -18.06 16.93
N SER A 743 23.48 -16.78 16.89
CA SER A 743 24.69 -16.32 16.16
C SER A 743 25.85 -15.84 17.06
N HIS A 744 26.18 -16.61 18.10
CA HIS A 744 27.51 -16.56 18.72
C HIS A 744 28.18 -17.94 18.67
N LYS A 745 28.45 -18.44 17.47
CA LYS A 745 29.56 -19.37 17.26
C LYS A 745 30.74 -18.58 16.72
N HIS A 746 31.54 -18.05 17.64
CA HIS A 746 32.91 -17.67 17.37
C HIS A 746 33.64 -18.88 16.78
N HIS A 747 34.01 -18.82 15.51
CA HIS A 747 35.16 -19.55 15.03
C HIS A 747 36.40 -18.78 15.50
N LEU A 748 37.09 -19.37 16.48
CA LEU A 748 38.45 -19.08 16.88
C LEU A 748 39.42 -19.24 15.69
#